data_AF-A0A6N3GKF1-F1
#
_entry.id   AF-A0A6N3GKF1-F1
#
_cell.length_a   1.000
_cell.length_b   1.000
_cell.length_c   1.000
_cell.angle_alpha   90.00
_cell.angle_beta   90.00
_cell.angle_gamma   90.00
#
_symmetry.space_group_name_H-M   'P 1'
#
loop_
_entity.id
_entity.type
_entity.pdbx_description
1 polymer ?
#
loop_
_entity_poly.entity_id
_entity_poly.type
_entity_poly.pdbx_seq_one_letter_code
_entity_poly.pdbx_strand_id
1 'polypeptide(L)'
;MKKFFNVILRISLVTFCISLCIFNSPMALSDVNLKENAPNNNTLPHHFRMTTDIKSLSKDKDINLTGLDKLNISGSAQFSESGLSLIKSSIPNNFDLIDVDLRQESHGFINGIGVSWENAKNNANKGLTLPKVISTENKLLESIKINTPLTFYNTKVTIVPEYVQNESTLAASKDIGYLRIPVTDGSTPNDEMVDYFIDIVKNTPENTWYHFHCKEGIGRTTTFMIMYDIMKNYKEVSLNDIIKRQVLLSGIKEKDAKDFYSGNHFNFLNDFYNKVTSKSTTSISYGNLNSNDCYIKNSNIPKHLYVISDNYMSKEEQTMVTALQGIISTKSDEQIYILSNDEPDYKIWLEDLNTNYNISYENISDPWLLLDMFKSSLNGYILYSNTNPSSINNAFSLSSLNNSLPIEESLETKLKELGINNLVKDCRTTDKYWAYKNLWNSGLNHTTVIQLSPEKSMALRDYAIMSKSLIFYEEDIKDFSLRKKIFKSMDKTARCLGWGPDEYNNVSIASKYGVDIIAADWSYNLSVLSSFPTIVQTQKSRNEVHTENNVHYVTFIMSDGDNQQWLIGSNYGSEKWYGSKNRGNFDLGWSLSPSLYYLAPTVFNKYYESASSEKYSDYYIVSPSGNGYIYPSMYPENKLNTYTKRLNEYMKKVDQKYVLIIDDDAFYKTNLWDKYTENSNIDGLFYLDYKKNNNYNGEIVWSNNKPVVSCRDLLWGGLEDANQLIDNINSRTNVNFIDITKEDAYTFVYLHVWSNDMNILQDVVNELNKNPKVRIVTPDIFMKLIKDNINPK
;
A
#
# COMPACT_ATOMS: atom_id res chain seq x y z
N MET A 1 -36.89 -24.02 -11.10
CA MET A 1 -37.17 -24.38 -9.70
C MET A 1 -36.11 -23.78 -8.80
N LYS A 2 -36.53 -22.77 -8.03
CA LYS A 2 -35.96 -22.18 -6.81
C LYS A 2 -34.73 -22.89 -6.19
N LYS A 3 -33.68 -22.07 -6.03
CA LYS A 3 -32.62 -22.04 -4.99
C LYS A 3 -31.24 -22.07 -5.63
N PHE A 4 -30.60 -20.90 -5.75
CA PHE A 4 -29.14 -20.67 -5.62
C PHE A 4 -28.84 -19.24 -6.07
N PHE A 5 -29.24 -18.25 -5.26
CA PHE A 5 -28.69 -16.89 -5.31
C PHE A 5 -29.04 -16.23 -3.98
N ASN A 6 -28.11 -16.27 -3.04
CA ASN A 6 -28.23 -15.59 -1.75
C ASN A 6 -26.84 -15.46 -1.12
N VAL A 7 -25.98 -14.57 -1.66
CA VAL A 7 -24.90 -13.92 -0.90
C VAL A 7 -24.53 -12.60 -1.60
N ILE A 8 -25.25 -11.50 -1.33
CA ILE A 8 -24.73 -10.14 -1.57
C ILE A 8 -25.21 -9.21 -0.44
N LEU A 9 -24.24 -8.47 0.13
CA LEU A 9 -24.29 -7.28 0.99
C LEU A 9 -25.23 -7.24 2.21
N ARG A 10 -24.63 -7.45 3.39
CA ARG A 10 -24.97 -6.68 4.60
C ARG A 10 -23.71 -6.46 5.44
N ILE A 11 -23.14 -5.25 5.41
CA ILE A 11 -22.26 -4.76 6.48
C ILE A 11 -22.68 -3.32 6.79
N SER A 12 -23.54 -3.18 7.79
CA SER A 12 -23.66 -1.97 8.60
C SER A 12 -22.65 -2.10 9.74
N LEU A 13 -21.73 -1.14 9.90
CA LEU A 13 -20.97 -1.01 11.14
C LEU A 13 -21.08 0.43 11.65
N VAL A 14 -22.00 0.62 12.59
CA VAL A 14 -22.02 1.75 13.51
C VAL A 14 -21.15 1.34 14.69
N THR A 15 -20.16 2.15 15.06
CA THR A 15 -19.63 2.13 16.43
C THR A 15 -19.30 3.53 16.90
N PHE A 16 -19.84 3.83 18.08
CA PHE A 16 -19.85 5.08 18.82
C PHE A 16 -18.70 5.06 19.84
N CYS A 17 -17.97 6.16 20.03
CA CYS A 17 -17.40 6.56 21.32
C CYS A 17 -16.81 7.97 21.28
N ILE A 18 -17.07 8.74 22.35
CA ILE A 18 -16.90 10.18 22.54
C ILE A 18 -15.73 10.44 23.50
N SER A 19 -14.85 11.42 23.22
CA SER A 19 -14.46 12.57 24.10
C SER A 19 -13.25 13.32 23.49
N LEU A 20 -13.41 14.53 22.93
CA LEU A 20 -13.23 15.87 23.54
C LEU A 20 -11.77 16.27 23.89
N CYS A 21 -11.10 16.98 22.96
CA CYS A 21 -10.33 18.22 23.19
C CYS A 21 -9.84 18.86 21.86
N ILE A 22 -10.69 19.75 21.35
CA ILE A 22 -10.49 20.97 20.52
C ILE A 22 -9.12 21.16 19.82
N PHE A 23 -8.99 20.60 18.61
CA PHE A 23 -8.34 21.29 17.49
C PHE A 23 -9.44 21.61 16.47
N ASN A 24 -9.45 22.83 15.91
CA ASN A 24 -10.47 23.28 14.96
C ASN A 24 -10.46 22.40 13.69
N SER A 25 -11.13 21.26 13.77
CA SER A 25 -11.60 20.54 12.59
C SER A 25 -12.50 21.49 11.80
N PRO A 26 -12.41 21.53 10.46
CA PRO A 26 -13.46 22.17 9.68
C PRO A 26 -14.79 21.57 10.16
N MET A 27 -15.65 22.46 10.63
CA MET A 27 -16.96 22.14 11.13
C MET A 27 -17.95 22.64 10.11
N ALA A 28 -19.06 21.94 9.93
CA ALA A 28 -20.11 22.42 9.05
C ALA A 28 -20.50 23.86 9.46
N LEU A 29 -20.67 24.74 8.49
CA LEU A 29 -21.11 26.11 8.75
C LEU A 29 -22.53 26.08 9.34
N SER A 30 -22.78 26.87 10.38
CA SER A 30 -24.06 26.88 11.12
C SER A 30 -25.25 27.47 10.34
N ASP A 31 -24.98 28.22 9.28
CA ASP A 31 -25.98 29.03 8.58
C ASP A 31 -26.61 28.25 7.41
N VAL A 32 -27.29 27.15 7.72
CA VAL A 32 -27.96 26.31 6.73
C VAL A 32 -29.47 26.35 6.87
N ASN A 33 -30.15 26.47 5.74
CA ASN A 33 -31.60 26.43 5.66
C ASN A 33 -32.05 25.11 5.04
N LEU A 34 -33.04 24.46 5.65
CA LEU A 34 -33.68 23.27 5.07
C LEU A 34 -34.55 23.69 3.89
N LYS A 35 -34.20 23.21 2.70
CA LYS A 35 -34.88 23.51 1.44
C LYS A 35 -35.44 22.26 0.80
N GLU A 36 -36.56 22.43 0.14
CA GLU A 36 -37.12 21.46 -0.80
C GLU A 36 -36.31 21.49 -2.09
N ASN A 37 -35.80 20.34 -2.53
CA ASN A 37 -35.10 20.19 -3.82
C ASN A 37 -35.93 19.43 -4.85
N ALA A 38 -36.73 18.44 -4.43
CA ALA A 38 -37.53 17.63 -5.33
C ALA A 38 -38.88 17.23 -4.70
N PRO A 39 -40.02 17.79 -5.13
CA PRO A 39 -41.33 17.37 -4.64
C PRO A 39 -41.61 15.91 -5.01
N ASN A 40 -42.31 15.20 -4.13
CA ASN A 40 -42.69 13.81 -4.36
C ASN A 40 -43.99 13.70 -5.16
N ASN A 41 -43.97 14.15 -6.41
CA ASN A 41 -45.14 14.31 -7.29
C ASN A 41 -45.13 13.38 -8.52
N ASN A 42 -44.37 12.29 -8.47
CA ASN A 42 -44.29 11.28 -9.53
C ASN A 42 -43.87 11.83 -10.89
N THR A 43 -42.87 12.71 -10.91
CA THR A 43 -42.21 13.19 -12.13
C THR A 43 -40.74 12.79 -12.17
N LEU A 44 -40.20 12.57 -13.36
CA LEU A 44 -38.75 12.42 -13.54
C LEU A 44 -38.03 13.69 -13.08
N PRO A 45 -36.83 13.58 -12.49
CA PRO A 45 -36.05 14.73 -12.07
C PRO A 45 -35.66 15.62 -13.26
N HIS A 46 -35.44 16.91 -12.96
CA HIS A 46 -34.94 17.86 -13.96
C HIS A 46 -33.61 17.39 -14.57
N HIS A 47 -33.36 17.76 -15.82
CA HIS A 47 -32.17 17.38 -16.59
C HIS A 47 -31.89 15.87 -16.65
N PHE A 48 -32.91 15.04 -16.44
CA PHE A 48 -32.81 13.60 -16.68
C PHE A 48 -32.45 13.34 -18.15
N ARG A 49 -31.36 12.60 -18.35
CA ARG A 49 -30.82 12.25 -19.66
C ARG A 49 -30.12 10.91 -19.62
N MET A 50 -30.15 10.21 -20.75
CA MET A 50 -29.49 8.93 -20.93
C MET A 50 -28.60 8.98 -22.16
N THR A 51 -27.45 8.32 -22.09
CA THR A 51 -26.52 8.22 -23.23
C THR A 51 -27.06 7.35 -24.37
N THR A 52 -28.13 6.58 -24.12
CA THR A 52 -28.89 5.82 -25.11
C THR A 52 -29.98 6.65 -25.82
N ASP A 53 -30.35 7.84 -25.31
CA ASP A 53 -31.34 8.72 -25.97
C ASP A 53 -30.66 9.78 -26.84
N ILE A 54 -30.12 9.34 -27.97
CA ILE A 54 -29.34 10.19 -28.90
C ILE A 54 -30.19 11.05 -29.85
N LYS A 55 -31.53 10.99 -29.75
CA LYS A 55 -32.45 11.70 -30.68
C LYS A 55 -32.32 13.22 -30.60
N SER A 56 -31.91 13.75 -29.46
CA SER A 56 -31.66 15.19 -29.27
C SER A 56 -30.33 15.64 -29.90
N LEU A 57 -29.35 14.74 -29.99
CA LEU A 57 -28.00 15.00 -30.50
C LEU A 57 -27.89 14.84 -32.02
N SER A 58 -28.71 13.98 -32.63
CA SER A 58 -28.66 13.69 -34.08
C SER A 58 -29.08 14.84 -35.00
N LYS A 59 -29.46 16.00 -34.45
CA LYS A 59 -29.79 17.22 -35.20
C LYS A 59 -28.55 18.03 -35.60
N ASP A 60 -27.43 17.85 -34.90
CA ASP A 60 -26.14 18.45 -35.24
C ASP A 60 -25.33 17.42 -36.04
N LYS A 61 -25.01 17.75 -37.30
CA LYS A 61 -24.32 16.83 -38.22
C LYS A 61 -22.85 16.60 -37.86
N ASP A 62 -22.28 17.42 -36.97
CA ASP A 62 -20.86 17.46 -36.66
C ASP A 62 -20.57 16.93 -35.23
N ILE A 63 -21.34 15.95 -34.73
CA ILE A 63 -21.11 15.31 -33.41
C ILE A 63 -20.63 13.87 -33.58
N ASN A 64 -19.51 13.53 -32.93
CA ASN A 64 -19.02 12.15 -32.84
C ASN A 64 -19.78 11.35 -31.77
N LEU A 65 -20.69 10.48 -32.21
CA LEU A 65 -21.50 9.61 -31.34
C LEU A 65 -20.88 8.23 -31.07
N THR A 66 -19.65 7.98 -31.54
CA THR A 66 -18.99 6.67 -31.40
C THR A 66 -18.90 6.24 -29.93
N GLY A 67 -19.43 5.06 -29.63
CA GLY A 67 -19.40 4.46 -28.29
C GLY A 67 -20.28 5.14 -27.24
N LEU A 68 -21.05 6.19 -27.58
CA LEU A 68 -21.89 6.92 -26.62
C LEU A 68 -23.05 6.06 -26.11
N ASP A 69 -23.73 5.35 -27.01
CA ASP A 69 -24.86 4.46 -26.73
C ASP A 69 -24.48 3.23 -25.89
N LYS A 70 -23.18 2.92 -25.79
CA LYS A 70 -22.63 1.79 -25.04
C LYS A 70 -22.15 2.15 -23.63
N LEU A 71 -22.26 3.41 -23.22
CA LEU A 71 -21.76 3.83 -21.91
C LEU A 71 -22.60 3.29 -20.75
N ASN A 72 -23.89 2.99 -20.97
CA ASN A 72 -24.83 2.57 -19.92
C ASN A 72 -24.87 3.55 -18.74
N ILE A 73 -24.88 4.85 -19.04
CA ILE A 73 -24.98 5.89 -18.02
C ILE A 73 -26.14 6.86 -18.27
N SER A 74 -26.63 7.42 -17.18
CA SER A 74 -27.63 8.48 -17.14
C SER A 74 -27.25 9.55 -16.12
N GLY A 75 -27.91 10.70 -16.15
CA GLY A 75 -27.79 11.67 -15.08
C GLY A 75 -28.94 12.64 -14.97
N SER A 76 -29.10 13.27 -13.80
CA SER A 76 -30.16 14.23 -13.51
C SER A 76 -29.84 15.17 -12.35
N ALA A 77 -30.77 16.09 -12.07
CA ALA A 77 -30.89 16.80 -10.81
C ALA A 77 -31.32 15.86 -9.66
N GLN A 78 -31.41 16.42 -8.44
CA GLN A 78 -31.96 15.72 -7.29
C GLN A 78 -33.36 15.18 -7.63
N PHE A 79 -33.59 13.93 -7.27
CA PHE A 79 -34.89 13.26 -7.40
C PHE A 79 -35.64 13.21 -6.07
N SER A 80 -36.94 12.97 -6.17
CA SER A 80 -37.78 12.49 -5.07
C SER A 80 -37.82 10.96 -5.05
N GLU A 81 -38.43 10.37 -4.04
CA GLU A 81 -38.62 8.92 -3.94
C GLU A 81 -39.37 8.35 -5.16
N SER A 82 -40.45 9.00 -5.59
CA SER A 82 -41.14 8.61 -6.83
C SER A 82 -40.29 8.89 -8.08
N GLY A 83 -39.50 9.96 -8.08
CA GLY A 83 -38.54 10.25 -9.14
C GLY A 83 -37.49 9.15 -9.34
N LEU A 84 -36.91 8.62 -8.25
CA LEU A 84 -35.95 7.51 -8.32
C LEU A 84 -36.59 6.23 -8.86
N SER A 85 -37.84 5.95 -8.48
CA SER A 85 -38.61 4.84 -9.07
C SER A 85 -38.80 5.00 -10.59
N LEU A 86 -39.03 6.24 -11.06
CA LEU A 86 -39.16 6.52 -12.50
C LEU A 86 -37.83 6.42 -13.24
N ILE A 87 -36.71 6.83 -12.61
CA ILE A 87 -35.36 6.61 -13.16
C ILE A 87 -35.12 5.11 -13.36
N LYS A 88 -35.34 4.30 -12.32
CA LYS A 88 -35.19 2.84 -12.42
C LYS A 88 -36.07 2.24 -13.52
N SER A 89 -37.31 2.72 -13.65
CA SER A 89 -38.24 2.25 -14.69
C SER A 89 -37.85 2.68 -16.11
N SER A 90 -37.02 3.71 -16.24
CA SER A 90 -36.54 4.22 -17.54
C SER A 90 -35.31 3.44 -18.04
N ILE A 91 -34.66 2.68 -17.17
CA ILE A 91 -33.44 1.91 -17.46
C ILE A 91 -33.83 0.47 -17.85
N PRO A 92 -33.19 -0.13 -18.86
CA PRO A 92 -33.49 -1.51 -19.23
C PRO A 92 -33.27 -2.50 -18.08
N ASN A 93 -34.22 -3.42 -17.87
CA ASN A 93 -34.25 -4.36 -16.73
C ASN A 93 -33.06 -5.33 -16.64
N ASN A 94 -32.19 -5.39 -17.64
CA ASN A 94 -31.01 -6.26 -17.66
C ASN A 94 -29.77 -5.61 -17.01
N PHE A 95 -29.89 -4.39 -16.48
CA PHE A 95 -28.80 -3.70 -15.79
C PHE A 95 -29.04 -3.58 -14.29
N ASP A 96 -27.95 -3.72 -13.53
CA ASP A 96 -27.88 -3.36 -12.12
C ASP A 96 -27.64 -1.86 -12.02
N LEU A 97 -28.64 -1.12 -11.51
CA LEU A 97 -28.55 0.34 -11.35
C LEU A 97 -27.73 0.70 -10.11
N ILE A 98 -26.76 1.59 -10.29
CA ILE A 98 -26.01 2.24 -9.21
C ILE A 98 -26.27 3.74 -9.26
N ASP A 99 -26.82 4.26 -8.17
CA ASP A 99 -26.97 5.67 -7.89
C ASP A 99 -25.63 6.26 -7.42
N VAL A 100 -25.12 7.23 -8.17
CA VAL A 100 -23.85 7.92 -7.90
C VAL A 100 -24.16 9.36 -7.49
N ASP A 101 -24.20 9.54 -6.17
CA ASP A 101 -24.47 10.81 -5.51
C ASP A 101 -23.18 11.64 -5.41
N LEU A 102 -23.17 12.77 -6.13
CA LEU A 102 -22.03 13.68 -6.20
C LEU A 102 -22.11 14.84 -5.18
N ARG A 103 -23.07 14.83 -4.26
CA ARG A 103 -23.40 15.97 -3.40
C ARG A 103 -22.59 15.97 -2.10
N GLN A 104 -21.79 17.00 -1.86
CA GLN A 104 -21.14 17.18 -0.54
C GLN A 104 -22.10 17.77 0.50
N GLU A 105 -23.06 18.58 0.07
CA GLU A 105 -24.08 19.16 0.93
C GLU A 105 -24.94 18.07 1.58
N SER A 106 -25.31 18.27 2.85
CA SER A 106 -26.16 17.33 3.58
C SER A 106 -27.56 17.33 2.97
N HIS A 107 -28.08 16.15 2.66
CA HIS A 107 -29.40 15.97 2.06
C HIS A 107 -30.06 14.65 2.47
N GLY A 108 -31.32 14.47 2.07
CA GLY A 108 -32.07 13.25 2.30
C GLY A 108 -33.54 13.44 1.91
N PHE A 109 -34.42 12.68 2.54
CA PHE A 109 -35.83 12.60 2.15
C PHE A 109 -36.77 12.74 3.34
N ILE A 110 -37.84 13.52 3.16
CA ILE A 110 -38.97 13.63 4.11
C ILE A 110 -40.25 13.28 3.37
N ASN A 111 -40.96 12.22 3.77
CA ASN A 111 -42.14 11.71 3.05
C ASN A 111 -41.86 11.48 1.54
N GLY A 112 -40.63 11.08 1.23
CA GLY A 112 -40.13 10.90 -0.14
C GLY A 112 -39.82 12.21 -0.90
N ILE A 113 -39.98 13.38 -0.30
CA ILE A 113 -39.56 14.68 -0.86
C ILE A 113 -38.04 14.82 -0.69
N GLY A 114 -37.31 15.08 -1.77
CA GLY A 114 -35.87 15.33 -1.71
C GLY A 114 -35.57 16.69 -1.11
N VAL A 115 -34.74 16.75 -0.06
CA VAL A 115 -34.43 17.96 0.71
C VAL A 115 -32.93 18.10 0.94
N SER A 116 -32.46 19.32 1.20
CA SER A 116 -31.07 19.58 1.58
C SER A 116 -30.94 20.73 2.57
N TRP A 117 -29.82 20.74 3.29
CA TRP A 117 -29.42 21.86 4.15
C TRP A 117 -28.41 22.73 3.43
N GLU A 118 -28.84 23.94 3.04
CA GLU A 118 -28.05 24.81 2.18
C GLU A 118 -27.76 26.17 2.83
N ASN A 119 -26.50 26.58 2.76
CA ASN A 119 -26.11 27.98 2.95
C ASN A 119 -26.16 28.73 1.60
N ALA A 120 -25.85 30.03 1.59
CA ALA A 120 -25.95 30.87 0.39
C ALA A 120 -25.07 30.38 -0.80
N LYS A 121 -23.99 29.65 -0.53
CA LYS A 121 -23.04 29.14 -1.53
C LYS A 121 -23.11 27.62 -1.74
N ASN A 122 -24.08 26.95 -1.12
CA ASN A 122 -24.22 25.48 -1.09
C ASN A 122 -22.92 24.72 -0.77
N ASN A 123 -22.12 25.26 0.15
CA ASN A 123 -20.79 24.76 0.49
C ASN A 123 -20.60 24.55 2.00
N ALA A 124 -21.69 24.32 2.72
CA ALA A 124 -21.72 24.20 4.18
C ALA A 124 -20.78 23.09 4.72
N ASN A 125 -20.56 22.06 3.92
CA ASN A 125 -19.70 20.91 4.23
C ASN A 125 -18.32 20.98 3.54
N LYS A 126 -17.93 22.13 2.97
CA LYS A 126 -16.64 22.28 2.29
C LYS A 126 -15.49 21.96 3.24
N GLY A 127 -14.58 21.08 2.79
CA GLY A 127 -13.42 20.64 3.57
C GLY A 127 -13.71 19.52 4.58
N LEU A 128 -14.95 19.03 4.67
CA LEU A 128 -15.25 17.81 5.43
C LEU A 128 -14.84 16.57 4.65
N THR A 129 -14.31 15.57 5.36
CA THR A 129 -14.07 14.22 4.83
C THR A 129 -15.40 13.46 4.64
N LEU A 130 -15.42 12.44 3.79
CA LEU A 130 -16.63 11.63 3.54
C LEU A 130 -17.30 11.11 4.84
N PRO A 131 -16.58 10.53 5.83
CA PRO A 131 -17.21 10.12 7.09
C PRO A 131 -17.84 11.28 7.87
N LYS A 132 -17.23 12.47 7.83
CA LYS A 132 -17.78 13.68 8.47
C LYS A 132 -19.00 14.23 7.74
N VAL A 133 -19.02 14.19 6.40
CA VAL A 133 -20.19 14.55 5.59
C VAL A 133 -21.37 13.64 5.95
N ILE A 134 -21.17 12.32 5.94
CA ILE A 134 -22.21 11.33 6.29
C ILE A 134 -22.69 11.53 7.73
N SER A 135 -21.77 11.72 8.68
CA SER A 135 -22.16 11.93 10.09
C SER A 135 -22.95 13.22 10.30
N THR A 136 -22.57 14.32 9.65
CA THR A 136 -23.30 15.59 9.72
C THR A 136 -24.69 15.46 9.09
N GLU A 137 -24.79 14.81 7.93
CA GLU A 137 -26.06 14.56 7.23
C GLU A 137 -27.03 13.74 8.08
N ASN A 138 -26.59 12.61 8.62
CA ASN A 138 -27.44 11.75 9.45
C ASN A 138 -27.92 12.48 10.72
N LYS A 139 -27.07 13.29 11.37
CA LYS A 139 -27.49 14.11 12.52
C LYS A 139 -28.57 15.13 12.17
N LEU A 140 -28.47 15.74 10.99
CA LEU A 140 -29.46 16.70 10.52
C LEU A 140 -30.79 16.02 10.20
N LEU A 141 -30.76 14.84 9.56
CA LEU A 141 -31.94 14.03 9.30
C LEU A 141 -32.60 13.55 10.60
N GLU A 142 -31.82 13.05 11.56
CA GLU A 142 -32.30 12.62 12.89
C GLU A 142 -32.91 13.76 13.72
N SER A 143 -32.53 15.00 13.45
CA SER A 143 -33.08 16.18 14.15
C SER A 143 -34.52 16.52 13.74
N ILE A 144 -35.02 15.95 12.64
CA ILE A 144 -36.37 16.19 12.14
C ILE A 144 -37.38 15.44 13.01
N LYS A 145 -38.30 16.17 13.63
CA LYS A 145 -39.35 15.58 14.47
C LYS A 145 -40.49 15.03 13.62
N ILE A 146 -40.71 13.73 13.72
CA ILE A 146 -41.87 13.05 13.14
C ILE A 146 -43.16 13.57 13.80
N ASN A 147 -44.24 13.65 13.04
CA ASN A 147 -45.57 14.13 13.44
C ASN A 147 -45.62 15.60 13.93
N THR A 148 -44.62 16.42 13.58
CA THR A 148 -44.58 17.85 13.91
C THR A 148 -44.52 18.70 12.63
N PRO A 149 -45.33 19.77 12.48
CA PRO A 149 -45.25 20.63 11.31
C PRO A 149 -43.85 21.20 11.05
N LEU A 150 -43.39 21.11 9.81
CA LEU A 150 -42.10 21.59 9.34
C LEU A 150 -42.31 22.40 8.05
N THR A 151 -41.75 23.60 8.01
CA THR A 151 -41.87 24.52 6.87
C THR A 151 -40.54 24.63 6.12
N PHE A 152 -40.55 24.39 4.80
CA PHE A 152 -39.36 24.55 3.97
C PHE A 152 -39.00 26.01 3.75
N TYR A 153 -37.70 26.32 3.73
CA TYR A 153 -37.22 27.69 3.66
C TYR A 153 -37.52 28.35 2.31
N ASN A 154 -37.36 27.62 1.19
CA ASN A 154 -37.51 28.15 -0.17
C ASN A 154 -38.97 28.19 -0.65
N THR A 155 -39.74 27.11 -0.46
CA THR A 155 -41.13 27.03 -0.98
C THR A 155 -42.16 27.60 -0.02
N LYS A 156 -41.81 27.75 1.27
CA LYS A 156 -42.73 28.10 2.37
C LYS A 156 -43.87 27.10 2.56
N VAL A 157 -43.79 25.93 1.93
CA VAL A 157 -44.73 24.82 2.12
C VAL A 157 -44.49 24.20 3.49
N THR A 158 -45.58 23.92 4.21
CA THR A 158 -45.55 23.22 5.50
C THR A 158 -46.05 21.80 5.33
N ILE A 159 -45.25 20.84 5.78
CA ILE A 159 -45.57 19.41 5.79
C ILE A 159 -45.54 18.86 7.21
N VAL A 160 -46.09 17.66 7.41
CA VAL A 160 -45.91 16.88 8.63
C VAL A 160 -45.05 15.67 8.28
N PRO A 161 -43.79 15.59 8.73
CA PRO A 161 -42.92 14.44 8.50
C PRO A 161 -43.54 13.17 9.12
N GLU A 162 -43.78 12.16 8.30
CA GLU A 162 -44.21 10.81 8.69
C GLU A 162 -43.01 9.87 8.75
N TYR A 163 -42.07 10.04 7.82
CA TYR A 163 -40.78 9.34 7.81
C TYR A 163 -39.67 10.20 7.21
N VAL A 164 -38.44 9.91 7.64
CA VAL A 164 -37.21 10.54 7.16
C VAL A 164 -36.19 9.47 6.87
N GLN A 165 -35.46 9.60 5.76
CA GLN A 165 -34.40 8.67 5.38
C GLN A 165 -33.28 9.37 4.61
N ASN A 166 -32.08 8.81 4.66
CA ASN A 166 -30.98 9.22 3.78
C ASN A 166 -31.09 8.53 2.42
N GLU A 167 -30.30 8.99 1.46
CA GLU A 167 -30.39 8.52 0.08
C GLU A 167 -29.95 7.06 -0.08
N SER A 168 -28.93 6.62 0.67
CA SER A 168 -28.50 5.21 0.66
C SER A 168 -29.60 4.25 1.12
N THR A 169 -30.40 4.64 2.11
CA THR A 169 -31.56 3.86 2.57
C THR A 169 -32.66 3.83 1.51
N LEU A 170 -32.92 4.97 0.86
CA LEU A 170 -33.89 5.05 -0.23
C LEU A 170 -33.47 4.18 -1.42
N ALA A 171 -32.22 4.26 -1.86
CA ALA A 171 -31.68 3.44 -2.95
C ALA A 171 -31.79 1.94 -2.61
N ALA A 172 -31.38 1.54 -1.39
CA ALA A 172 -31.49 0.16 -0.93
C ALA A 172 -32.96 -0.33 -0.91
N SER A 173 -33.93 0.52 -0.53
CA SER A 173 -35.35 0.16 -0.52
C SER A 173 -35.93 -0.14 -1.91
N LYS A 174 -35.21 0.25 -2.97
CA LYS A 174 -35.61 0.06 -4.36
C LYS A 174 -34.70 -0.92 -5.10
N ASP A 175 -33.85 -1.68 -4.41
CA ASP A 175 -32.83 -2.55 -5.02
C ASP A 175 -31.97 -1.77 -6.03
N ILE A 176 -31.40 -0.65 -5.59
CA ILE A 176 -30.46 0.20 -6.33
C ILE A 176 -29.17 0.27 -5.51
N GLY A 177 -28.02 0.02 -6.16
CA GLY A 177 -26.71 0.22 -5.54
C GLY A 177 -26.48 1.70 -5.27
N TYR A 178 -25.68 2.04 -4.25
CA TYR A 178 -25.46 3.44 -3.87
C TYR A 178 -23.97 3.73 -3.69
N LEU A 179 -23.55 4.88 -4.22
CA LEU A 179 -22.18 5.37 -4.18
C LEU A 179 -22.16 6.88 -3.89
N ARG A 180 -21.40 7.29 -2.87
CA ARG A 180 -21.24 8.71 -2.49
C ARG A 180 -19.85 9.23 -2.86
N ILE A 181 -19.78 10.28 -3.67
CA ILE A 181 -18.55 11.03 -4.01
C ILE A 181 -18.79 12.52 -3.69
N PRO A 182 -18.40 13.01 -2.49
CA PRO A 182 -18.91 14.27 -1.97
C PRO A 182 -18.17 15.49 -2.55
N VAL A 183 -18.57 15.94 -3.75
CA VAL A 183 -17.97 17.11 -4.43
C VAL A 183 -18.67 18.40 -4.02
N THR A 184 -17.90 19.42 -3.61
CA THR A 184 -18.44 20.75 -3.28
C THR A 184 -19.11 21.38 -4.50
N ASP A 185 -20.26 22.04 -4.30
CA ASP A 185 -20.95 22.71 -5.39
C ASP A 185 -20.08 23.79 -6.08
N GLY A 186 -20.14 23.83 -7.41
CA GLY A 186 -19.31 24.72 -8.25
C GLY A 186 -17.81 24.41 -8.28
N SER A 187 -17.36 23.32 -7.68
CA SER A 187 -15.94 22.90 -7.67
C SER A 187 -15.73 21.63 -8.51
N THR A 188 -14.49 21.40 -8.97
CA THR A 188 -14.07 20.11 -9.53
C THR A 188 -13.80 19.09 -8.41
N PRO A 189 -13.89 17.78 -8.67
CA PRO A 189 -13.47 16.78 -7.69
C PRO A 189 -11.97 16.91 -7.39
N ASN A 190 -11.57 16.56 -6.17
CA ASN A 190 -10.15 16.49 -5.80
C ASN A 190 -9.55 15.13 -6.24
N ASP A 191 -8.23 14.99 -6.13
CA ASP A 191 -7.54 13.79 -6.59
C ASP A 191 -8.02 12.50 -5.92
N GLU A 192 -8.32 12.54 -4.62
CA GLU A 192 -8.90 11.39 -3.89
C GLU A 192 -10.23 10.93 -4.49
N MET A 193 -11.12 11.87 -4.82
CA MET A 193 -12.41 11.58 -5.46
C MET A 193 -12.25 11.07 -6.88
N VAL A 194 -11.27 11.60 -7.62
CA VAL A 194 -10.93 11.16 -8.99
C VAL A 194 -10.41 9.73 -8.97
N ASP A 195 -9.47 9.41 -8.09
CA ASP A 195 -8.89 8.07 -7.98
C ASP A 195 -9.94 7.05 -7.54
N TYR A 196 -10.76 7.41 -6.54
CA TYR A 196 -11.89 6.59 -6.10
C TYR A 196 -12.88 6.31 -7.25
N PHE A 197 -13.19 7.32 -8.07
CA PHE A 197 -14.04 7.15 -9.25
C PHE A 197 -13.40 6.25 -10.30
N ILE A 198 -12.11 6.43 -10.62
CA ILE A 198 -11.38 5.60 -11.58
C ILE A 198 -11.42 4.12 -11.16
N ASP A 199 -11.18 3.84 -9.89
CA ASP A 199 -11.15 2.47 -9.37
C ASP A 199 -12.51 1.78 -9.49
N ILE A 200 -13.60 2.50 -9.25
CA ILE A 200 -14.96 2.00 -9.42
C ILE A 200 -15.23 1.68 -10.89
N VAL A 201 -14.89 2.60 -11.80
CA VAL A 201 -15.13 2.42 -13.24
C VAL A 201 -14.29 1.28 -13.83
N LYS A 202 -13.06 1.07 -13.33
CA LYS A 202 -12.18 -0.05 -13.76
C LYS A 202 -12.67 -1.41 -13.28
N ASN A 203 -13.30 -1.47 -12.11
CA ASN A 203 -13.81 -2.71 -11.51
C ASN A 203 -15.33 -2.91 -11.72
N THR A 204 -15.92 -2.19 -12.68
CA THR A 204 -17.36 -2.22 -12.98
C THR A 204 -17.76 -3.55 -13.63
N PRO A 205 -18.74 -4.29 -13.08
CA PRO A 205 -19.33 -5.46 -13.75
C PRO A 205 -19.97 -5.09 -15.10
N GLU A 206 -19.93 -5.99 -16.08
CA GLU A 206 -20.39 -5.72 -17.46
C GLU A 206 -21.85 -5.25 -17.57
N ASN A 207 -22.73 -5.65 -16.64
CA ASN A 207 -24.15 -5.30 -16.63
C ASN A 207 -24.50 -4.16 -15.66
N THR A 208 -23.61 -3.19 -15.45
CA THR A 208 -23.85 -2.06 -14.54
C THR A 208 -24.36 -0.84 -15.28
N TRP A 209 -25.36 -0.16 -14.73
CA TRP A 209 -25.81 1.16 -15.18
C TRP A 209 -25.55 2.21 -14.11
N TYR A 210 -24.78 3.26 -14.44
CA TYR A 210 -24.53 4.35 -13.50
C TYR A 210 -25.49 5.52 -13.71
N HIS A 211 -26.13 5.97 -12.63
CA HIS A 211 -26.92 7.19 -12.61
C HIS A 211 -26.19 8.26 -11.80
N PHE A 212 -25.64 9.27 -12.49
CA PHE A 212 -24.96 10.38 -11.83
C PHE A 212 -25.93 11.49 -11.50
N HIS A 213 -25.94 11.98 -10.26
CA HIS A 213 -26.74 13.16 -9.94
C HIS A 213 -26.01 14.12 -9.00
N CYS A 214 -26.46 15.37 -9.07
CA CYS A 214 -26.13 16.39 -8.11
C CYS A 214 -27.40 17.25 -7.92
N LYS A 215 -27.30 18.36 -7.20
CA LYS A 215 -28.48 19.21 -6.95
C LYS A 215 -29.27 19.56 -8.21
N GLU A 216 -28.60 20.12 -9.23
CA GLU A 216 -29.24 20.62 -10.46
C GLU A 216 -29.04 19.71 -11.68
N GLY A 217 -28.16 18.70 -11.60
CA GLY A 217 -27.87 17.82 -12.74
C GLY A 217 -27.01 18.43 -13.84
N ILE A 218 -26.40 19.59 -13.56
CA ILE A 218 -25.63 20.42 -14.50
C ILE A 218 -24.14 20.16 -14.29
N GLY A 219 -23.46 20.88 -13.37
CA GLY A 219 -22.00 20.92 -13.26
C GLY A 219 -21.38 19.56 -12.90
N ARG A 220 -21.45 19.18 -11.61
CA ARG A 220 -20.89 17.92 -11.09
C ARG A 220 -21.32 16.69 -11.92
N THR A 221 -22.61 16.59 -12.23
CA THR A 221 -23.15 15.50 -13.06
C THR A 221 -22.50 15.43 -14.43
N THR A 222 -22.40 16.55 -15.16
CA THR A 222 -21.79 16.57 -16.49
C THR A 222 -20.30 16.29 -16.42
N THR A 223 -19.60 16.77 -15.40
CA THR A 223 -18.18 16.47 -15.16
C THR A 223 -17.94 14.96 -15.05
N PHE A 224 -18.69 14.26 -14.21
CA PHE A 224 -18.51 12.81 -14.02
C PHE A 224 -18.99 11.99 -15.22
N MET A 225 -20.03 12.44 -15.94
CA MET A 225 -20.42 11.81 -17.20
C MET A 225 -19.32 11.96 -18.27
N ILE A 226 -18.67 13.12 -18.38
CA ILE A 226 -17.50 13.32 -19.26
C ILE A 226 -16.34 12.43 -18.83
N MET A 227 -16.02 12.38 -17.53
CA MET A 227 -14.93 11.52 -17.04
C MET A 227 -15.19 10.04 -17.36
N TYR A 228 -16.41 9.55 -17.15
CA TYR A 228 -16.78 8.18 -17.51
C TYR A 228 -16.61 7.92 -19.01
N ASP A 229 -17.06 8.87 -19.83
CA ASP A 229 -16.97 8.79 -21.28
C ASP A 229 -15.51 8.77 -21.77
N ILE A 230 -14.66 9.64 -21.23
CA ILE A 230 -13.21 9.62 -21.45
C ILE A 230 -12.64 8.22 -21.17
N MET A 231 -12.95 7.65 -20.01
CA MET A 231 -12.42 6.33 -19.63
C MET A 231 -12.82 5.20 -20.59
N LYS A 232 -13.98 5.30 -21.25
CA LYS A 232 -14.48 4.26 -22.16
C LYS A 232 -14.11 4.52 -23.62
N ASN A 233 -14.03 5.78 -24.06
CA ASN A 233 -13.98 6.13 -25.48
C ASN A 233 -12.76 6.95 -25.92
N TYR A 234 -11.79 7.27 -25.04
CA TYR A 234 -10.64 8.12 -25.40
C TYR A 234 -9.80 7.63 -26.61
N LYS A 235 -9.84 6.32 -26.92
CA LYS A 235 -9.09 5.75 -28.04
C LYS A 235 -9.70 6.07 -29.40
N GLU A 236 -11.00 6.36 -29.43
CA GLU A 236 -11.80 6.52 -30.66
C GLU A 236 -12.43 7.92 -30.78
N VAL A 237 -12.49 8.67 -29.68
CA VAL A 237 -13.15 9.98 -29.62
C VAL A 237 -12.25 10.99 -28.91
N SER A 238 -12.08 12.17 -29.50
CA SER A 238 -11.25 13.23 -28.94
C SER A 238 -11.86 13.83 -27.67
N LEU A 239 -11.02 14.39 -26.78
CA LEU A 239 -11.48 15.12 -25.60
C LEU A 239 -12.56 16.16 -25.93
N ASN A 240 -12.32 16.97 -26.97
CA ASN A 240 -13.24 18.03 -27.37
C ASN A 240 -14.59 17.48 -27.84
N ASP A 241 -14.59 16.36 -28.57
CA ASP A 241 -15.84 15.70 -29.00
C ASP A 241 -16.61 15.08 -27.83
N ILE A 242 -15.89 14.48 -26.87
CA ILE A 242 -16.48 13.94 -25.64
C ILE A 242 -17.12 15.05 -24.81
N ILE A 243 -16.42 16.18 -24.62
CA ILE A 243 -16.97 17.35 -23.93
C ILE A 243 -18.20 17.87 -24.68
N LYS A 244 -18.08 18.10 -25.99
CA LYS A 244 -19.17 18.64 -26.83
C LYS A 244 -20.44 17.79 -26.72
N ARG A 245 -20.33 16.46 -26.88
CA ARG A 245 -21.51 15.58 -26.87
C ARG A 245 -22.18 15.48 -25.49
N GLN A 246 -21.41 15.47 -24.41
CA GLN A 246 -21.95 15.40 -23.05
C GLN A 246 -22.57 16.74 -22.61
N VAL A 247 -21.99 17.87 -23.01
CA VAL A 247 -22.53 19.21 -22.75
C VAL A 247 -23.82 19.45 -23.55
N LEU A 248 -23.91 18.98 -24.80
CA LEU A 248 -25.14 19.06 -25.57
C LEU A 248 -26.23 18.15 -24.99
N LEU A 249 -25.86 16.95 -24.53
CA LEU A 249 -26.80 16.00 -23.91
C LEU A 249 -27.39 16.57 -22.62
N SER A 250 -26.64 17.38 -21.87
CA SER A 250 -27.10 17.98 -20.60
C SER A 250 -28.03 19.17 -20.77
N GLY A 251 -28.15 19.75 -21.97
CA GLY A 251 -29.02 20.91 -22.22
C GLY A 251 -28.62 22.17 -21.44
N ILE A 252 -27.35 22.26 -21.02
CA ILE A 252 -26.81 23.38 -20.26
C ILE A 252 -26.81 24.64 -21.14
N LYS A 253 -27.19 25.78 -20.56
CA LYS A 253 -27.17 27.08 -21.25
C LYS A 253 -25.73 27.46 -21.62
N GLU A 254 -25.55 28.09 -22.78
CA GLU A 254 -24.24 28.45 -23.34
C GLU A 254 -23.31 29.18 -22.33
N LYS A 255 -23.88 30.08 -21.52
CA LYS A 255 -23.14 30.80 -20.48
C LYS A 255 -22.50 29.86 -19.44
N ASP A 256 -23.23 28.84 -19.01
CA ASP A 256 -22.80 27.89 -17.97
C ASP A 256 -21.97 26.75 -18.57
N ALA A 257 -22.15 26.46 -19.86
CA ALA A 257 -21.35 25.50 -20.61
C ALA A 257 -19.91 25.98 -20.89
N LYS A 258 -19.67 27.30 -20.86
CA LYS A 258 -18.37 27.91 -21.19
C LYS A 258 -17.20 27.33 -20.39
N ASP A 259 -17.40 27.03 -19.09
CA ASP A 259 -16.32 26.53 -18.22
C ASP A 259 -15.85 25.12 -18.61
N PHE A 260 -16.70 24.34 -19.29
CA PHE A 260 -16.35 23.03 -19.85
C PHE A 260 -15.52 23.11 -21.13
N TYR A 261 -15.63 24.20 -21.89
CA TYR A 261 -14.85 24.43 -23.11
C TYR A 261 -13.59 25.28 -22.85
N SER A 262 -13.57 26.03 -21.75
CA SER A 262 -12.46 26.91 -21.36
C SER A 262 -12.57 27.24 -19.87
N GLY A 263 -11.51 27.07 -19.09
CA GLY A 263 -11.53 27.41 -17.66
C GLY A 263 -11.19 26.22 -16.75
N ASN A 264 -11.71 26.25 -15.51
CA ASN A 264 -11.29 25.31 -14.47
C ASN A 264 -11.77 23.88 -14.76
N HIS A 265 -13.01 23.71 -15.21
CA HIS A 265 -13.53 22.39 -15.60
C HIS A 265 -12.82 21.85 -16.85
N PHE A 266 -12.56 22.68 -17.86
CA PHE A 266 -11.78 22.25 -19.03
C PHE A 266 -10.37 21.80 -18.64
N ASN A 267 -9.64 22.58 -17.84
CA ASN A 267 -8.29 22.23 -17.40
C ASN A 267 -8.29 20.91 -16.63
N PHE A 268 -9.22 20.75 -15.68
CA PHE A 268 -9.39 19.50 -14.94
C PHE A 268 -9.68 18.30 -15.87
N LEU A 269 -10.59 18.45 -16.83
CA LEU A 269 -10.95 17.38 -17.77
C LEU A 269 -9.82 17.07 -18.74
N ASN A 270 -9.03 18.07 -19.14
CA ASN A 270 -7.83 17.90 -19.94
C ASN A 270 -6.74 17.14 -19.17
N ASP A 271 -6.51 17.50 -17.90
CA ASP A 271 -5.56 16.79 -17.03
C ASP A 271 -6.02 15.35 -16.80
N PHE A 272 -7.31 15.13 -16.57
CA PHE A 272 -7.90 13.80 -16.47
C PHE A 272 -7.77 13.01 -17.79
N TYR A 273 -8.04 13.63 -18.93
CA TYR A 273 -7.86 13.01 -20.25
C TYR A 273 -6.40 12.62 -20.49
N ASN A 274 -5.46 13.48 -20.18
CA ASN A 274 -4.03 13.19 -20.28
C ASN A 274 -3.63 12.04 -19.34
N LYS A 275 -4.13 12.05 -18.10
CA LYS A 275 -3.96 10.95 -17.11
C LYS A 275 -4.49 9.62 -17.63
N VAL A 276 -5.59 9.61 -18.40
CA VAL A 276 -6.19 8.40 -18.99
C VAL A 276 -5.53 7.98 -20.32
N THR A 277 -5.04 8.94 -21.12
CA THR A 277 -4.57 8.69 -22.50
C THR A 277 -3.07 8.43 -22.63
N SER A 278 -2.24 8.86 -21.68
CA SER A 278 -0.79 8.67 -21.74
C SER A 278 -0.39 7.19 -21.67
N LYS A 279 -0.18 6.56 -22.84
CA LYS A 279 0.59 5.31 -23.00
C LYS A 279 2.03 5.67 -23.41
N SER A 280 3.00 5.23 -22.59
CA SER A 280 4.41 4.95 -22.93
C SER A 280 4.98 5.65 -24.18
N THR A 281 5.62 6.79 -23.97
CA THR A 281 6.74 7.24 -24.82
C THR A 281 7.88 7.66 -23.91
N THR A 282 9.04 7.07 -24.18
CA THR A 282 10.35 7.26 -23.54
C THR A 282 10.73 8.73 -23.36
N SER A 283 10.52 9.22 -22.15
CA SER A 283 11.32 10.23 -21.47
C SER A 283 11.12 9.94 -19.99
N ILE A 284 12.20 9.78 -19.24
CA ILE A 284 12.22 9.40 -17.82
C ILE A 284 11.25 10.32 -17.05
N SER A 285 10.03 9.84 -16.80
CA SER A 285 9.03 10.54 -16.02
C SER A 285 8.77 9.72 -14.77
N TYR A 286 9.21 10.27 -13.64
CA TYR A 286 8.93 9.79 -12.30
C TYR A 286 7.46 9.40 -12.17
N GLY A 287 7.22 8.10 -12.06
CA GLY A 287 5.89 7.52 -12.00
C GLY A 287 5.06 8.13 -10.87
N ASN A 288 3.79 8.42 -11.17
CA ASN A 288 2.78 8.71 -10.16
C ASN A 288 2.81 7.61 -9.09
N LEU A 289 2.96 8.01 -7.83
CA LEU A 289 2.86 7.16 -6.64
C LEU A 289 1.53 6.39 -6.71
N ASN A 290 1.62 5.07 -6.87
CA ASN A 290 0.48 4.17 -6.92
C ASN A 290 -0.26 4.20 -5.56
N SER A 291 -1.54 4.58 -5.53
CA SER A 291 -2.41 4.50 -4.35
C SER A 291 -2.78 3.05 -3.93
N ASN A 292 -2.22 2.04 -4.62
CA ASN A 292 -2.28 0.62 -4.24
C ASN A 292 -1.00 0.14 -3.50
N ASP A 293 -0.06 1.04 -3.20
CA ASP A 293 1.14 0.68 -2.46
C ASP A 293 0.77 0.35 -1.02
N CYS A 294 1.08 -0.87 -0.60
CA CYS A 294 0.67 -1.32 0.72
C CYS A 294 1.48 -0.62 1.83
N TYR A 295 2.65 -0.06 1.52
CA TYR A 295 3.51 0.70 2.44
C TYR A 295 3.25 2.21 2.36
N ILE A 296 3.55 2.93 3.44
CA ILE A 296 3.43 4.39 3.49
C ILE A 296 4.70 4.98 2.89
N LYS A 297 4.57 5.69 1.78
CA LYS A 297 5.70 6.29 1.05
C LYS A 297 5.75 7.78 1.28
N ASN A 298 6.96 8.36 1.23
CA ASN A 298 7.08 9.81 1.15
C ASN A 298 6.52 10.30 -0.19
N SER A 299 5.69 11.33 -0.17
CA SER A 299 5.19 11.96 -1.41
C SER A 299 6.18 12.93 -2.05
N ASN A 300 7.19 13.38 -1.30
CA ASN A 300 8.13 14.39 -1.75
C ASN A 300 9.47 13.76 -2.14
N ILE A 301 9.72 13.69 -3.44
CA ILE A 301 11.02 13.28 -3.99
C ILE A 301 12.02 14.42 -3.74
N PRO A 302 13.20 14.17 -3.15
CA PRO A 302 14.20 15.21 -2.95
C PRO A 302 14.72 15.73 -4.30
N LYS A 303 15.26 16.94 -4.32
CA LYS A 303 16.11 17.51 -5.39
C LYS A 303 17.52 17.79 -4.88
N HIS A 304 17.65 18.03 -3.57
CA HIS A 304 18.92 18.24 -2.89
C HIS A 304 18.96 17.46 -1.58
N LEU A 305 20.12 16.87 -1.26
CA LEU A 305 20.37 16.18 0.00
C LEU A 305 21.52 16.83 0.77
N TYR A 306 21.25 17.20 2.02
CA TYR A 306 22.27 17.52 3.00
C TYR A 306 22.73 16.22 3.65
N VAL A 307 23.95 15.82 3.32
CA VAL A 307 24.53 14.53 3.70
C VAL A 307 25.35 14.72 4.97
N ILE A 308 25.05 13.95 6.01
CA ILE A 308 25.78 13.97 7.28
C ILE A 308 26.18 12.57 7.69
N SER A 309 27.39 12.44 8.23
CA SER A 309 27.92 11.17 8.75
C SER A 309 27.68 11.06 10.25
N ASP A 310 27.26 9.88 10.69
CA ASP A 310 27.05 9.57 12.11
C ASP A 310 28.30 9.65 12.99
N ASN A 311 29.50 9.55 12.39
CA ASN A 311 30.79 9.62 13.10
C ASN A 311 31.06 10.95 13.80
N TYR A 312 30.41 12.03 13.36
CA TYR A 312 30.64 13.38 13.87
C TYR A 312 29.54 13.85 14.83
N MET A 313 28.67 12.93 15.25
CA MET A 313 27.51 13.23 16.10
C MET A 313 27.57 12.39 17.39
N SER A 314 27.24 12.99 18.53
CA SER A 314 26.87 12.20 19.71
C SER A 314 25.61 11.37 19.45
N LYS A 315 25.29 10.38 20.29
CA LYS A 315 24.04 9.62 20.16
C LYS A 315 22.80 10.52 20.28
N GLU A 316 22.89 11.57 21.07
CA GLU A 316 21.83 12.56 21.26
C GLU A 316 21.70 13.50 20.06
N GLU A 317 22.80 13.83 19.38
CA GLU A 317 22.76 14.58 18.12
C GLU A 317 22.23 13.71 16.97
N GLN A 318 22.59 12.43 16.96
CA GLN A 318 22.06 11.45 16.03
C GLN A 318 20.53 11.34 16.11
N THR A 319 19.95 11.26 17.33
CA THR A 319 18.49 11.24 17.52
C THR A 319 17.85 12.54 17.06
N MET A 320 18.46 13.69 17.36
CA MET A 320 18.00 14.99 16.89
C MET A 320 17.97 15.06 15.35
N VAL A 321 19.05 14.64 14.69
CA VAL A 321 19.18 14.72 13.22
C VAL A 321 18.22 13.76 12.50
N THR A 322 18.08 12.51 12.96
CA THR A 322 17.10 11.59 12.34
C THR A 322 15.66 12.08 12.53
N ALA A 323 15.36 12.74 13.66
CA ALA A 323 14.04 13.30 13.86
C ALA A 323 13.78 14.46 12.89
N LEU A 324 14.77 15.34 12.74
CA LEU A 324 14.72 16.43 11.78
C LEU A 324 14.54 15.89 10.36
N GLN A 325 15.30 14.85 9.98
CA GLN A 325 15.17 14.16 8.68
C GLN A 325 13.72 13.72 8.42
N GLY A 326 13.12 12.99 9.37
CA GLY A 326 11.73 12.55 9.25
C GLY A 326 10.74 13.71 9.10
N ILE A 327 10.89 14.78 9.90
CA ILE A 327 10.01 15.97 9.85
C ILE A 327 10.13 16.68 8.50
N ILE A 328 11.35 16.90 8.00
CA ILE A 328 11.62 17.70 6.79
C ILE A 328 11.28 16.93 5.51
N SER A 329 11.43 15.61 5.50
CA SER A 329 11.11 14.76 4.34
C SER A 329 9.70 14.99 3.79
N THR A 330 8.73 15.32 4.65
CA THR A 330 7.33 15.56 4.27
C THR A 330 7.01 17.01 3.91
N LYS A 331 7.99 17.91 3.93
CA LYS A 331 7.80 19.37 3.77
C LYS A 331 8.65 20.03 2.70
N SER A 332 9.76 19.41 2.33
CA SER A 332 10.80 20.02 1.51
C SER A 332 11.32 19.03 0.47
N ASP A 333 11.73 19.55 -0.69
CA ASP A 333 12.55 18.83 -1.66
C ASP A 333 14.06 18.97 -1.38
N GLU A 334 14.45 19.83 -0.43
CA GLU A 334 15.76 19.80 0.22
C GLU A 334 15.66 18.97 1.51
N GLN A 335 16.30 17.79 1.53
CA GLN A 335 16.14 16.79 2.59
C GLN A 335 17.48 16.40 3.21
N ILE A 336 17.45 15.61 4.29
CA ILE A 336 18.65 15.14 5.00
C ILE A 336 18.89 13.67 4.63
N TYR A 337 20.14 13.31 4.41
CA TYR A 337 20.58 11.93 4.19
C TYR A 337 21.71 11.58 5.15
N ILE A 338 21.59 10.45 5.85
CA ILE A 338 22.53 10.04 6.89
C ILE A 338 23.40 8.90 6.36
N LEU A 339 24.71 9.07 6.42
CA LEU A 339 25.67 7.99 6.18
C LEU A 339 26.07 7.36 7.50
N SER A 340 25.88 6.05 7.60
CA SER A 340 26.38 5.25 8.71
C SER A 340 27.59 4.44 8.30
N ASN A 341 28.65 4.46 9.12
CA ASN A 341 29.84 3.63 8.88
C ASN A 341 29.58 2.13 9.03
N ASP A 342 28.62 1.77 9.88
CA ASP A 342 28.28 0.37 10.13
C ASP A 342 27.45 -0.23 8.98
N GLU A 343 26.83 0.62 8.16
CA GLU A 343 26.02 0.24 7.00
C GLU A 343 26.54 0.95 5.72
N PRO A 344 27.68 0.48 5.17
CA PRO A 344 28.40 1.19 4.11
C PRO A 344 27.63 1.35 2.79
N ASP A 345 26.64 0.50 2.52
CA ASP A 345 25.90 0.51 1.24
C ASP A 345 25.06 1.79 1.07
N TYR A 346 24.72 2.51 2.14
CA TYR A 346 24.02 3.80 2.01
C TYR A 346 24.81 4.84 1.21
N LYS A 347 26.14 4.72 1.13
CA LYS A 347 26.96 5.54 0.25
C LYS A 347 26.74 5.18 -1.22
N ILE A 348 26.61 3.90 -1.54
CA ILE A 348 26.31 3.42 -2.89
C ILE A 348 24.95 3.97 -3.34
N TRP A 349 23.95 3.97 -2.46
CA TRP A 349 22.63 4.51 -2.77
C TRP A 349 22.65 6.02 -2.95
N LEU A 350 23.40 6.76 -2.14
CA LEU A 350 23.58 8.20 -2.34
C LEU A 350 24.21 8.52 -3.71
N GLU A 351 25.26 7.78 -4.09
CA GLU A 351 25.93 7.93 -5.38
C GLU A 351 25.00 7.56 -6.55
N ASP A 352 24.15 6.55 -6.37
CA ASP A 352 23.11 6.17 -7.33
C ASP A 352 22.05 7.27 -7.50
N LEU A 353 21.54 7.82 -6.39
CA LEU A 353 20.58 8.93 -6.41
C LEU A 353 21.14 10.13 -7.17
N ASN A 354 22.41 10.47 -6.96
CA ASN A 354 23.06 11.56 -7.68
C ASN A 354 23.19 11.26 -9.18
N THR A 355 23.70 10.07 -9.52
CA THR A 355 24.07 9.73 -10.90
C THR A 355 22.85 9.42 -11.78
N ASN A 356 21.89 8.66 -11.25
CA ASN A 356 20.79 8.10 -12.03
C ASN A 356 19.43 8.77 -11.77
N TYR A 357 19.31 9.53 -10.69
CA TYR A 357 18.06 10.20 -10.30
C TYR A 357 18.20 11.73 -10.21
N ASN A 358 19.34 12.29 -10.64
CA ASN A 358 19.61 13.74 -10.67
C ASN A 358 19.43 14.42 -9.31
N ILE A 359 19.78 13.73 -8.22
CA ILE A 359 19.71 14.28 -6.87
C ILE A 359 21.04 14.90 -6.48
N SER A 360 21.10 16.23 -6.45
CA SER A 360 22.29 16.92 -5.96
C SER A 360 22.48 16.69 -4.46
N TYR A 361 23.71 16.75 -3.97
CA TYR A 361 23.97 16.68 -2.54
C TYR A 361 25.21 17.47 -2.13
N GLU A 362 25.25 17.89 -0.87
CA GLU A 362 26.44 18.44 -0.23
C GLU A 362 26.65 17.83 1.16
N ASN A 363 27.91 17.81 1.60
CA ASN A 363 28.26 17.23 2.91
C ASN A 363 28.22 18.30 3.99
N ILE A 364 27.51 18.01 5.08
CA ILE A 364 27.45 18.82 6.29
C ILE A 364 28.07 18.04 7.44
N SER A 365 28.96 18.68 8.19
CA SER A 365 29.63 18.08 9.35
C SER A 365 29.03 18.47 10.69
N ASP A 366 28.34 19.62 10.76
CA ASP A 366 27.76 20.13 12.00
C ASP A 366 26.25 19.84 12.06
N PRO A 367 25.78 18.98 12.98
CA PRO A 367 24.35 18.71 13.13
C PRO A 367 23.53 19.94 13.55
N TRP A 368 24.16 20.93 14.20
CA TRP A 368 23.49 22.16 14.62
C TRP A 368 23.29 23.14 13.47
N LEU A 369 24.17 23.11 12.46
CA LEU A 369 23.96 23.85 11.22
C LEU A 369 22.73 23.33 10.49
N LEU A 370 22.58 22.00 10.36
CA LEU A 370 21.37 21.39 9.78
C LEU A 370 20.11 21.85 10.52
N LEU A 371 20.15 21.81 11.85
CA LEU A 371 19.02 22.27 12.65
C LEU A 371 18.72 23.75 12.41
N ASP A 372 19.74 24.61 12.35
CA ASP A 372 19.57 26.04 12.11
C ASP A 372 18.91 26.33 10.75
N MET A 373 19.30 25.59 9.71
CA MET A 373 18.72 25.68 8.37
C MET A 373 17.21 25.37 8.36
N PHE A 374 16.79 24.40 9.16
CA PHE A 374 15.42 23.87 9.13
C PHE A 374 14.54 24.28 10.31
N LYS A 375 15.05 25.04 11.29
CA LYS A 375 14.33 25.35 12.54
C LYS A 375 12.98 26.05 12.33
N SER A 376 12.82 26.78 11.23
CA SER A 376 11.55 27.45 10.86
C SER A 376 10.42 26.47 10.57
N SER A 377 10.74 25.22 10.23
CA SER A 377 9.77 24.14 9.97
C SER A 377 9.27 23.44 11.23
N LEU A 378 9.81 23.80 12.41
CA LEU A 378 9.53 23.13 13.68
C LEU A 378 8.48 23.92 14.50
N ASN A 379 7.55 23.20 15.12
CA ASN A 379 6.57 23.82 16.02
C ASN A 379 7.09 24.01 17.46
N GLY A 380 8.26 23.46 17.77
CA GLY A 380 8.86 23.43 19.10
C GLY A 380 9.64 22.13 19.30
N TYR A 381 9.83 21.74 20.56
CA TYR A 381 10.57 20.51 20.92
C TYR A 381 9.84 19.67 21.96
N ILE A 382 10.22 18.39 22.02
CA ILE A 382 9.69 17.39 22.94
C ILE A 382 10.88 16.84 23.73
N LEU A 383 10.85 16.98 25.06
CA LEU A 383 11.96 16.56 25.90
C LEU A 383 11.85 15.07 26.23
N TYR A 384 12.93 14.31 26.08
CA TYR A 384 13.05 12.93 26.55
C TYR A 384 14.37 12.74 27.33
N SER A 385 14.53 11.60 28.01
CA SER A 385 15.73 11.31 28.81
C SER A 385 16.21 9.89 28.55
N ASN A 386 17.51 9.72 28.33
CA ASN A 386 18.13 8.41 28.22
C ASN A 386 18.02 7.59 29.53
N THR A 387 17.76 8.23 30.67
CA THR A 387 17.52 7.53 31.94
C THR A 387 16.17 6.81 31.99
N ASN A 388 15.24 7.16 31.11
CA ASN A 388 13.98 6.45 30.89
C ASN A 388 13.88 6.00 29.42
N PRO A 389 14.25 4.74 29.12
CA PRO A 389 14.27 4.22 27.75
C PRO A 389 12.93 4.31 27.02
N SER A 390 11.79 4.30 27.72
CA SER A 390 10.48 4.42 27.05
C SER A 390 10.23 5.83 26.47
N SER A 391 10.88 6.86 27.04
CA SER A 391 10.58 8.26 26.75
C SER A 391 10.95 8.68 25.32
N ILE A 392 12.03 8.13 24.75
CA ILE A 392 12.46 8.43 23.38
C ILE A 392 11.41 7.98 22.35
N ASN A 393 10.92 6.74 22.45
CA ASN A 393 9.92 6.20 21.52
C ASN A 393 8.59 6.97 21.63
N ASN A 394 8.23 7.40 22.85
CA ASN A 394 7.06 8.25 23.07
C ASN A 394 7.24 9.65 22.45
N ALA A 395 8.41 10.26 22.58
CA ALA A 395 8.72 11.56 22.01
C ALA A 395 8.69 11.54 20.47
N PHE A 396 9.27 10.52 19.84
CA PHE A 396 9.22 10.34 18.40
C PHE A 396 7.81 10.06 17.87
N SER A 397 7.02 9.23 18.56
CA SER A 397 5.62 8.99 18.20
C SER A 397 4.82 10.31 18.24
N LEU A 398 5.05 11.16 19.24
CA LEU A 398 4.40 12.48 19.32
C LEU A 398 4.90 13.44 18.24
N SER A 399 6.20 13.45 17.96
CA SER A 399 6.82 14.28 16.92
C SER A 399 6.16 14.10 15.56
N SER A 400 5.82 12.86 15.22
CA SER A 400 5.14 12.50 13.97
C SER A 400 3.78 13.19 13.76
N LEU A 401 3.13 13.66 14.83
CA LEU A 401 1.81 14.30 14.78
C LEU A 401 1.89 15.82 14.76
N ASN A 402 2.92 16.40 15.37
CA ASN A 402 2.95 17.83 15.69
C ASN A 402 4.19 18.55 15.16
N ASN A 403 5.08 17.89 14.41
CA ASN A 403 6.28 18.48 13.85
C ASN A 403 7.18 19.16 14.90
N SER A 404 7.24 18.60 16.10
CA SER A 404 8.10 19.09 17.19
C SER A 404 9.30 18.15 17.34
N LEU A 405 10.47 18.71 17.56
CA LEU A 405 11.73 17.98 17.56
C LEU A 405 11.94 17.22 18.90
N PRO A 406 12.03 15.88 18.92
CA PRO A 406 12.49 15.13 20.08
C PRO A 406 13.93 15.51 20.41
N ILE A 407 14.17 15.90 21.66
CA ILE A 407 15.47 16.35 22.14
C ILE A 407 15.78 15.68 23.48
N GLU A 408 16.98 15.13 23.59
CA GLU A 408 17.50 14.58 24.84
C GLU A 408 17.81 15.73 25.81
N GLU A 409 17.57 15.52 27.10
CA GLU A 409 17.66 16.59 28.10
C GLU A 409 19.03 17.28 28.20
N SER A 410 20.12 16.58 27.87
CA SER A 410 21.46 17.16 27.81
C SER A 410 21.63 18.20 26.71
N LEU A 411 20.82 18.17 25.64
CA LEU A 411 20.90 19.09 24.51
C LEU A 411 19.95 20.29 24.63
N GLU A 412 19.06 20.32 25.64
CA GLU A 412 18.01 21.33 25.76
C GLU A 412 18.56 22.77 25.87
N THR A 413 19.64 22.97 26.61
CA THR A 413 20.25 24.31 26.76
C THR A 413 20.72 24.84 25.41
N LYS A 414 21.47 24.02 24.66
CA LYS A 414 22.01 24.40 23.35
C LYS A 414 20.90 24.63 22.31
N LEU A 415 19.82 23.85 22.39
CA LEU A 415 18.62 24.04 21.59
C LEU A 415 17.96 25.42 21.82
N LYS A 416 17.83 25.83 23.09
CA LYS A 416 17.26 27.14 23.47
C LYS A 416 18.12 28.30 23.01
N GLU A 417 19.45 28.15 23.09
CA GLU A 417 20.41 29.13 22.57
C GLU A 417 20.26 29.35 21.05
N LEU A 418 19.84 28.32 20.29
CA LEU A 418 19.53 28.41 18.86
C LEU A 418 18.17 29.08 18.54
N GLY A 419 17.39 29.39 19.59
CA GLY A 419 16.10 30.09 19.50
C GLY A 419 14.86 29.19 19.52
N ILE A 420 15.01 27.87 19.69
CA ILE A 420 13.88 26.93 19.76
C ILE A 420 13.44 26.77 21.21
N ASN A 421 12.57 27.68 21.67
CA ASN A 421 12.20 27.81 23.09
C ASN A 421 10.84 27.18 23.46
N ASN A 422 10.06 26.76 22.48
CA ASN A 422 8.71 26.23 22.73
C ASN A 422 8.76 24.74 23.12
N LEU A 423 8.68 24.45 24.42
CA LEU A 423 8.50 23.08 24.92
C LEU A 423 7.06 22.62 24.69
N VAL A 424 6.87 21.69 23.75
CA VAL A 424 5.56 21.15 23.41
C VAL A 424 5.13 20.06 24.38
N LYS A 425 6.06 19.20 24.81
CA LYS A 425 5.79 18.16 25.79
C LYS A 425 7.08 17.70 26.48
N ASP A 426 7.01 17.50 27.78
CA ASP A 426 8.01 16.73 28.53
C ASP A 426 7.57 15.26 28.62
N CYS A 427 8.33 14.36 27.99
CA CYS A 427 8.11 12.93 27.95
C CYS A 427 9.02 12.14 28.91
N ARG A 428 9.92 12.78 29.68
CA ARG A 428 10.93 12.10 30.49
C ARG A 428 10.36 11.11 31.50
N THR A 429 9.13 11.32 31.97
CA THR A 429 8.44 10.47 32.96
C THR A 429 7.42 9.50 32.34
N THR A 430 7.34 9.42 31.01
CA THR A 430 6.34 8.59 30.32
C THR A 430 6.72 7.10 30.33
N ASP A 431 5.73 6.22 30.53
CA ASP A 431 5.93 4.77 30.49
C ASP A 431 5.82 4.21 29.06
N LYS A 432 6.14 2.93 28.86
CA LYS A 432 6.03 2.25 27.55
C LYS A 432 4.61 2.23 26.95
N TYR A 433 3.58 2.49 27.74
CA TYR A 433 2.18 2.51 27.28
C TYR A 433 1.71 3.90 26.87
N TRP A 434 2.45 4.95 27.22
CA TRP A 434 1.98 6.32 27.13
C TRP A 434 1.61 6.71 25.69
N ALA A 435 2.48 6.46 24.71
CA ALA A 435 2.16 6.80 23.31
C ALA A 435 0.93 6.04 22.80
N TYR A 436 0.83 4.74 23.06
CA TYR A 436 -0.35 3.97 22.66
C TYR A 436 -1.63 4.51 23.29
N LYS A 437 -1.63 4.79 24.61
CA LYS A 437 -2.82 5.29 25.32
C LYS A 437 -3.26 6.68 24.87
N ASN A 438 -2.32 7.57 24.55
CA ASN A 438 -2.61 8.99 24.34
C ASN A 438 -2.59 9.41 22.87
N LEU A 439 -1.88 8.68 22.01
CA LEU A 439 -1.61 9.08 20.62
C LEU A 439 -2.23 8.17 19.57
N TRP A 440 -2.54 6.90 19.89
CA TRP A 440 -3.02 5.92 18.90
C TRP A 440 -4.20 6.42 18.06
N ASN A 441 -5.19 7.04 18.70
CA ASN A 441 -6.37 7.59 18.02
C ASN A 441 -6.27 9.10 17.71
N SER A 442 -5.07 9.68 17.86
CA SER A 442 -4.81 11.11 17.70
C SER A 442 -4.20 11.46 16.34
N GLY A 443 -4.23 10.53 15.38
CA GLY A 443 -3.73 10.72 14.02
C GLY A 443 -2.54 9.84 13.63
N LEU A 444 -2.11 8.91 14.49
CA LEU A 444 -1.16 7.87 14.12
C LEU A 444 -1.80 6.91 13.11
N ASN A 445 -1.01 6.39 12.19
CA ASN A 445 -1.50 5.40 11.23
C ASN A 445 -1.70 4.04 11.93
N HIS A 446 -2.68 3.25 11.45
CA HIS A 446 -3.04 1.95 12.04
C HIS A 446 -2.60 0.76 11.19
N THR A 447 -1.96 1.01 10.05
CA THR A 447 -1.46 -0.02 9.13
C THR A 447 0.01 -0.38 9.36
N THR A 448 0.78 0.52 9.97
CA THR A 448 2.22 0.40 10.16
C THR A 448 2.59 0.85 11.57
N VAL A 449 3.31 0.00 12.30
CA VAL A 449 3.93 0.34 13.58
C VAL A 449 5.42 0.02 13.54
N ILE A 450 6.17 0.64 14.46
CA ILE A 450 7.62 0.48 14.56
C ILE A 450 7.95 -0.17 15.89
N GLN A 451 8.57 -1.35 15.86
CA GLN A 451 9.09 -2.03 17.03
C GLN A 451 10.59 -1.79 17.12
N LEU A 452 11.01 -0.86 17.98
CA LEU A 452 12.39 -0.35 17.97
C LEU A 452 12.93 -0.19 19.38
N SER A 453 14.06 -0.86 19.66
CA SER A 453 14.77 -0.70 20.92
C SER A 453 15.11 0.77 21.17
N PRO A 454 14.88 1.32 22.39
CA PRO A 454 15.28 2.67 22.75
C PRO A 454 16.76 3.00 22.51
N GLU A 455 17.63 1.99 22.55
CA GLU A 455 19.07 2.13 22.33
C GLU A 455 19.45 2.51 20.89
N LYS A 456 18.51 2.36 19.94
CA LYS A 456 18.71 2.77 18.55
C LYS A 456 18.54 4.28 18.44
N SER A 457 19.63 5.01 18.25
CA SER A 457 19.60 6.47 18.10
C SER A 457 18.93 6.92 16.80
N MET A 458 19.14 6.20 15.69
CA MET A 458 18.76 6.68 14.35
C MET A 458 17.78 5.79 13.59
N ALA A 459 18.09 4.50 13.47
CA ALA A 459 17.39 3.60 12.56
C ALA A 459 15.85 3.63 12.72
N LEU A 460 15.13 3.60 11.60
CA LEU A 460 13.67 3.72 11.43
C LEU A 460 13.02 4.99 11.95
N ARG A 461 13.69 5.84 12.74
CA ARG A 461 13.04 6.96 13.41
C ARG A 461 12.58 8.03 12.43
N ASP A 462 13.33 8.26 11.37
CA ASP A 462 12.96 9.14 10.26
C ASP A 462 11.67 8.67 9.57
N TYR A 463 11.59 7.38 9.25
CA TYR A 463 10.41 6.78 8.65
C TYR A 463 9.23 6.71 9.61
N ALA A 464 9.47 6.48 10.90
CA ALA A 464 8.42 6.49 11.92
C ALA A 464 7.70 7.83 11.97
N ILE A 465 8.46 8.94 11.92
CA ILE A 465 7.91 10.29 11.85
C ILE A 465 7.16 10.51 10.54
N MET A 466 7.81 10.24 9.41
CA MET A 466 7.22 10.44 8.07
C MET A 466 5.91 9.65 7.90
N SER A 467 5.88 8.41 8.37
CA SER A 467 4.72 7.53 8.26
C SER A 467 3.67 7.74 9.35
N LYS A 468 3.91 8.60 10.34
CA LYS A 468 3.05 8.78 11.53
C LYS A 468 2.81 7.48 12.29
N SER A 469 3.87 6.68 12.45
CA SER A 469 3.79 5.37 13.08
C SER A 469 4.00 5.45 14.59
N LEU A 470 3.25 4.64 15.32
CA LEU A 470 3.54 4.38 16.74
C LEU A 470 4.88 3.64 16.84
N ILE A 471 5.78 4.15 17.69
CA ILE A 471 7.00 3.44 18.09
C ILE A 471 6.80 2.80 19.45
N PHE A 472 7.09 1.52 19.58
CA PHE A 472 7.00 0.77 20.84
C PHE A 472 8.15 -0.22 20.99
N TYR A 473 8.39 -0.67 22.22
CA TYR A 473 9.33 -1.76 22.48
C TYR A 473 9.01 -2.46 23.81
N GLU A 474 9.26 -3.76 23.85
CA GLU A 474 9.18 -4.59 25.05
C GLU A 474 10.44 -5.44 25.10
N GLU A 475 11.33 -5.15 26.04
CA GLU A 475 12.63 -5.84 26.18
C GLU A 475 12.49 -7.23 26.80
N ASP A 476 11.61 -7.40 27.79
CA ASP A 476 11.38 -8.69 28.43
C ASP A 476 10.70 -9.66 27.46
N ILE A 477 11.40 -10.75 27.12
CA ILE A 477 10.92 -11.84 26.27
C ILE A 477 9.68 -12.56 26.83
N LYS A 478 9.30 -12.30 28.09
CA LYS A 478 8.09 -12.84 28.72
C LYS A 478 6.93 -11.84 28.73
N ASP A 479 7.18 -10.57 28.42
CA ASP A 479 6.15 -9.53 28.34
C ASP A 479 5.75 -9.24 26.89
N PHE A 480 4.48 -9.53 26.62
CA PHE A 480 3.84 -9.33 25.32
C PHE A 480 2.64 -8.39 25.40
N SER A 481 2.42 -7.78 26.56
CA SER A 481 1.15 -7.13 26.89
C SER A 481 0.91 -5.86 26.06
N LEU A 482 1.96 -5.11 25.73
CA LEU A 482 1.88 -3.94 24.86
C LEU A 482 1.75 -4.36 23.40
N ARG A 483 2.63 -5.23 22.88
CA ARG A 483 2.58 -5.61 21.46
C ARG A 483 1.28 -6.32 21.09
N LYS A 484 0.72 -7.17 21.97
CA LYS A 484 -0.60 -7.79 21.75
C LYS A 484 -1.73 -6.74 21.68
N LYS A 485 -1.69 -5.69 22.51
CA LYS A 485 -2.68 -4.60 22.47
C LYS A 485 -2.58 -3.81 21.17
N ILE A 486 -1.36 -3.50 20.74
CA ILE A 486 -1.10 -2.77 19.49
C ILE A 486 -1.57 -3.61 18.30
N PHE A 487 -1.06 -4.82 18.12
CA PHE A 487 -1.38 -5.66 16.96
C PHE A 487 -2.86 -6.01 16.86
N LYS A 488 -3.55 -6.20 17.99
CA LYS A 488 -5.01 -6.40 17.99
C LYS A 488 -5.78 -5.18 17.46
N SER A 489 -5.23 -3.99 17.60
CA SER A 489 -5.88 -2.71 17.28
C SER A 489 -5.49 -2.18 15.91
N MET A 490 -4.61 -2.88 15.18
CA MET A 490 -4.19 -2.51 13.83
C MET A 490 -5.19 -2.95 12.77
N ASP A 491 -5.09 -2.33 11.60
CA ASP A 491 -5.93 -2.59 10.44
C ASP A 491 -5.70 -3.97 9.80
N LYS A 492 -6.51 -4.30 8.79
CA LYS A 492 -6.48 -5.62 8.14
C LYS A 492 -5.20 -5.93 7.38
N THR A 493 -4.51 -4.91 6.87
CA THR A 493 -3.26 -5.03 6.08
C THR A 493 -2.03 -4.61 6.88
N ALA A 494 -2.08 -4.85 8.19
CA ALA A 494 -1.12 -4.39 9.18
C ALA A 494 0.28 -5.00 9.02
N ARG A 495 1.30 -4.18 9.31
CA ARG A 495 2.70 -4.61 9.41
C ARG A 495 3.45 -3.91 10.52
N CYS A 496 4.52 -4.54 10.95
CA CYS A 496 5.42 -4.01 11.96
C CYS A 496 6.85 -4.01 11.43
N LEU A 497 7.44 -2.83 11.28
CA LEU A 497 8.87 -2.69 10.93
C LEU A 497 9.71 -2.65 12.20
N GLY A 498 10.91 -3.19 12.12
CA GLY A 498 11.84 -3.30 13.24
C GLY A 498 11.87 -4.71 13.81
N TRP A 499 12.43 -4.86 15.02
CA TRP A 499 12.70 -6.17 15.60
C TRP A 499 12.41 -6.21 17.10
N GLY A 500 11.95 -7.37 17.56
CA GLY A 500 11.69 -7.65 18.96
C GLY A 500 12.90 -8.26 19.68
N PRO A 501 12.77 -8.57 20.98
CA PRO A 501 13.86 -9.14 21.78
C PRO A 501 14.17 -10.61 21.44
N ASP A 502 13.31 -11.28 20.69
CA ASP A 502 13.49 -12.66 20.25
C ASP A 502 12.77 -12.88 18.90
N GLU A 503 13.17 -13.89 18.14
CA GLU A 503 12.57 -14.18 16.83
C GLU A 503 11.22 -14.90 16.96
N TYR A 504 11.23 -16.10 17.55
CA TYR A 504 10.08 -17.01 17.52
C TYR A 504 8.82 -16.39 18.13
N ASN A 505 8.87 -15.82 19.35
CA ASN A 505 7.67 -15.25 19.95
C ASN A 505 7.24 -13.98 19.23
N ASN A 506 8.19 -13.19 18.71
CA ASN A 506 7.86 -11.96 18.01
C ASN A 506 7.08 -12.25 16.72
N VAL A 507 7.60 -13.12 15.86
CA VAL A 507 6.94 -13.53 14.61
C VAL A 507 5.66 -14.31 14.90
N SER A 508 5.66 -15.22 15.88
CA SER A 508 4.47 -15.97 16.29
C SER A 508 3.32 -15.06 16.75
N ILE A 509 3.61 -14.07 17.59
CA ILE A 509 2.59 -13.16 18.11
C ILE A 509 2.07 -12.26 17.00
N ALA A 510 2.94 -11.66 16.18
CA ALA A 510 2.52 -10.85 15.05
C ALA A 510 1.63 -11.64 14.08
N SER A 511 2.06 -12.86 13.71
CA SER A 511 1.32 -13.75 12.83
C SER A 511 -0.09 -14.03 13.35
N LYS A 512 -0.24 -14.34 14.65
CA LYS A 512 -1.56 -14.60 15.28
C LYS A 512 -2.55 -13.43 15.19
N TYR A 513 -2.06 -12.21 15.07
CA TYR A 513 -2.90 -11.02 14.87
C TYR A 513 -3.03 -10.61 13.40
N GLY A 514 -2.40 -11.35 12.48
CA GLY A 514 -2.35 -11.04 11.07
C GLY A 514 -1.53 -9.78 10.79
N VAL A 515 -0.36 -9.68 11.40
CA VAL A 515 0.64 -8.62 11.21
C VAL A 515 1.90 -9.27 10.67
N ASP A 516 2.42 -8.75 9.56
CA ASP A 516 3.72 -9.17 9.02
C ASP A 516 4.88 -8.35 9.61
N ILE A 517 6.02 -9.00 9.84
CA ILE A 517 7.22 -8.38 10.43
C ILE A 517 8.24 -8.10 9.33
N ILE A 518 8.84 -6.91 9.35
CA ILE A 518 9.95 -6.54 8.48
C ILE A 518 11.16 -6.21 9.37
N ALA A 519 12.19 -7.06 9.32
CA ALA A 519 13.45 -6.83 10.03
C ALA A 519 14.15 -5.59 9.46
N ALA A 520 14.07 -4.50 10.21
CA ALA A 520 14.48 -3.17 9.74
C ALA A 520 15.00 -2.27 10.86
N ASP A 521 15.29 -2.78 12.07
CA ASP A 521 15.76 -1.98 13.21
C ASP A 521 17.19 -1.40 13.03
N TRP A 522 17.81 -1.66 11.89
CA TRP A 522 19.02 -1.02 11.36
C TRP A 522 18.83 -0.38 9.97
N SER A 523 17.59 -0.09 9.56
CA SER A 523 17.31 0.64 8.32
C SER A 523 17.35 2.17 8.54
N TYR A 524 17.97 2.89 7.63
CA TYR A 524 18.17 4.34 7.61
C TYR A 524 17.59 4.95 6.34
N ASN A 525 17.36 6.25 6.35
CA ASN A 525 17.00 7.06 5.17
C ASN A 525 15.72 6.59 4.45
N LEU A 526 14.86 5.78 5.07
CA LEU A 526 13.64 5.30 4.41
C LEU A 526 12.65 6.44 4.15
N SER A 527 12.72 7.54 4.90
CA SER A 527 11.99 8.78 4.59
C SER A 527 12.39 9.40 3.24
N VAL A 528 13.65 9.22 2.83
CA VAL A 528 14.17 9.66 1.52
C VAL A 528 13.93 8.58 0.46
N LEU A 529 14.39 7.36 0.73
CA LEU A 529 14.42 6.25 -0.24
C LEU A 529 13.01 5.80 -0.65
N SER A 530 12.01 5.94 0.23
CA SER A 530 10.63 5.57 -0.10
C SER A 530 9.93 6.58 -1.01
N SER A 531 10.52 7.76 -1.27
CA SER A 531 9.90 8.79 -2.10
C SER A 531 9.82 8.42 -3.59
N PHE A 532 10.70 7.51 -4.03
CA PHE A 532 10.81 7.14 -5.43
C PHE A 532 9.67 6.22 -5.88
N PRO A 533 9.27 6.25 -7.16
CA PRO A 533 8.24 5.37 -7.67
C PRO A 533 8.71 3.92 -7.77
N THR A 534 7.80 2.99 -7.54
CA THR A 534 8.03 1.57 -7.84
C THR A 534 7.89 1.33 -9.34
N ILE A 535 8.77 0.55 -9.95
CA ILE A 535 8.69 0.18 -11.37
C ILE A 535 8.43 -1.31 -11.54
N VAL A 536 7.83 -1.72 -12.66
CA VAL A 536 7.71 -3.16 -12.98
C VAL A 536 9.09 -3.70 -13.31
N GLN A 537 9.41 -4.86 -12.75
CA GLN A 537 10.67 -5.56 -12.95
C GLN A 537 10.44 -6.90 -13.66
N THR A 538 11.46 -7.34 -14.40
CA THR A 538 11.47 -8.64 -15.08
C THR A 538 12.79 -9.32 -14.77
N GLN A 539 12.73 -10.61 -14.44
CA GLN A 539 13.95 -11.33 -14.10
C GLN A 539 14.79 -11.60 -15.35
N LYS A 540 16.11 -11.59 -15.17
CA LYS A 540 17.06 -12.00 -16.20
C LYS A 540 17.23 -13.52 -16.20
N SER A 541 16.12 -14.24 -16.42
CA SER A 541 16.13 -15.71 -16.43
C SER A 541 16.50 -16.27 -17.80
N ARG A 542 17.09 -17.47 -17.82
CA ARG A 542 17.29 -18.25 -19.04
C ARG A 542 15.97 -18.89 -19.48
N ASN A 543 15.68 -18.82 -20.77
CA ASN A 543 14.45 -19.38 -21.34
C ASN A 543 14.53 -20.89 -21.57
N GLU A 544 15.73 -21.46 -21.71
CA GLU A 544 15.90 -22.88 -22.03
C GLU A 544 16.16 -23.71 -20.77
N VAL A 545 15.27 -24.66 -20.49
CA VAL A 545 15.47 -25.72 -19.49
C VAL A 545 16.11 -26.91 -20.19
N HIS A 546 17.40 -27.13 -19.98
CA HIS A 546 18.07 -28.34 -20.46
C HIS A 546 17.86 -29.48 -19.47
N THR A 547 17.01 -30.44 -19.84
CA THR A 547 16.80 -31.65 -19.03
C THR A 547 17.87 -32.68 -19.37
N GLU A 548 18.57 -33.16 -18.36
CA GLU A 548 19.55 -34.24 -18.46
C GLU A 548 19.08 -35.40 -17.57
N ASN A 549 19.06 -36.60 -18.12
CA ASN A 549 18.68 -37.81 -17.38
C ASN A 549 19.88 -38.36 -16.60
N ASN A 550 19.62 -39.13 -15.55
CA ASN A 550 20.65 -39.80 -14.75
C ASN A 550 21.63 -38.84 -14.05
N VAL A 551 21.13 -37.68 -13.61
CA VAL A 551 21.86 -36.70 -12.80
C VAL A 551 21.07 -36.32 -11.55
N HIS A 552 21.78 -35.77 -10.58
CA HIS A 552 21.25 -35.18 -9.35
C HIS A 552 21.26 -33.67 -9.48
N TYR A 553 20.09 -33.04 -9.40
CA TYR A 553 19.94 -31.59 -9.50
C TYR A 553 20.08 -30.94 -8.13
N VAL A 554 20.85 -29.86 -8.08
CA VAL A 554 21.11 -29.07 -6.87
C VAL A 554 20.75 -27.61 -7.14
N THR A 555 20.06 -26.97 -6.20
CA THR A 555 19.89 -25.52 -6.22
C THR A 555 20.30 -24.91 -4.89
N PHE A 556 20.96 -23.76 -4.94
CA PHE A 556 21.37 -23.01 -3.76
C PHE A 556 20.50 -21.76 -3.64
N ILE A 557 20.00 -21.49 -2.43
CA ILE A 557 19.27 -20.26 -2.12
C ILE A 557 19.94 -19.59 -0.92
N MET A 558 20.32 -18.33 -1.09
CA MET A 558 20.86 -17.47 -0.05
C MET A 558 19.79 -17.09 0.98
N SER A 559 20.13 -17.22 2.26
CA SER A 559 19.25 -16.91 3.39
C SER A 559 19.05 -15.41 3.63
N ASP A 560 18.16 -15.11 4.59
CA ASP A 560 17.98 -13.78 5.21
C ASP A 560 17.57 -12.65 4.25
N GLY A 561 16.98 -12.96 3.10
CA GLY A 561 16.44 -11.92 2.20
C GLY A 561 15.22 -11.18 2.73
N ASP A 562 14.59 -11.65 3.81
CA ASP A 562 13.56 -10.92 4.57
C ASP A 562 14.14 -9.83 5.48
N ASN A 563 15.44 -9.91 5.75
CA ASN A 563 16.22 -8.94 6.50
C ASN A 563 16.51 -7.70 5.64
N GLN A 564 15.54 -6.77 5.62
CA GLN A 564 15.62 -5.55 4.80
C GLN A 564 16.88 -4.72 5.12
N GLN A 565 17.21 -4.57 6.40
CA GLN A 565 18.38 -3.79 6.84
C GLN A 565 19.69 -4.36 6.28
N TRP A 566 19.84 -5.69 6.18
CA TRP A 566 21.02 -6.29 5.55
C TRP A 566 21.07 -5.99 4.05
N LEU A 567 19.94 -6.16 3.35
CA LEU A 567 19.84 -5.89 1.91
C LEU A 567 20.19 -4.44 1.55
N ILE A 568 19.78 -3.47 2.37
CA ILE A 568 20.00 -2.05 2.09
C ILE A 568 21.27 -1.49 2.75
N GLY A 569 21.85 -2.19 3.73
CA GLY A 569 22.92 -1.61 4.55
C GLY A 569 24.31 -2.20 4.30
N SER A 570 24.39 -3.52 4.10
CA SER A 570 25.68 -4.23 4.21
C SER A 570 25.79 -5.49 3.33
N ASN A 571 24.87 -5.70 2.39
CA ASN A 571 24.90 -6.83 1.47
C ASN A 571 25.45 -6.48 0.09
N TYR A 572 24.89 -5.45 -0.56
CA TYR A 572 25.09 -5.16 -1.97
C TYR A 572 26.56 -4.89 -2.32
N GLY A 573 27.25 -4.07 -1.53
CA GLY A 573 28.66 -3.74 -1.71
C GLY A 573 29.63 -4.75 -1.09
N SER A 574 29.14 -5.75 -0.34
CA SER A 574 29.98 -6.64 0.44
C SER A 574 30.72 -7.66 -0.41
N GLU A 575 32.05 -7.67 -0.35
CA GLU A 575 32.90 -8.68 -1.02
C GLU A 575 32.67 -10.11 -0.48
N LYS A 576 32.01 -10.26 0.67
CA LYS A 576 31.61 -11.56 1.23
C LYS A 576 30.39 -12.15 0.52
N TRP A 577 29.45 -11.31 0.10
CA TRP A 577 28.15 -11.73 -0.40
C TRP A 577 27.87 -11.16 -1.79
N TYR A 578 26.91 -10.23 -1.93
CA TYR A 578 26.41 -9.81 -3.23
C TYR A 578 27.45 -9.04 -4.07
N GLY A 579 28.34 -8.29 -3.42
CA GLY A 579 29.46 -7.58 -4.04
C GLY A 579 30.69 -8.46 -4.32
N SER A 580 30.63 -9.76 -4.02
CA SER A 580 31.76 -10.67 -4.23
C SER A 580 32.12 -10.86 -5.69
N LYS A 581 33.42 -10.96 -5.98
CA LYS A 581 33.96 -11.28 -7.31
C LYS A 581 33.64 -12.70 -7.78
N ASN A 582 33.23 -13.59 -6.86
CA ASN A 582 32.82 -14.95 -7.21
C ASN A 582 31.34 -15.02 -7.63
N ARG A 583 30.52 -13.99 -7.36
CA ARG A 583 29.14 -13.96 -7.82
C ARG A 583 29.12 -13.95 -9.36
N GLY A 584 28.27 -14.78 -9.95
CA GLY A 584 28.20 -14.98 -11.40
C GLY A 584 29.06 -16.11 -11.95
N ASN A 585 29.84 -16.81 -11.09
CA ASN A 585 30.59 -18.01 -11.48
C ASN A 585 29.79 -19.32 -11.30
N PHE A 586 28.56 -19.24 -10.79
CA PHE A 586 27.65 -20.36 -10.57
C PHE A 586 26.21 -19.86 -10.43
N ASP A 587 25.24 -20.73 -10.68
CA ASP A 587 23.81 -20.40 -10.57
C ASP A 587 23.42 -20.28 -9.09
N LEU A 588 22.74 -19.19 -8.73
CA LEU A 588 22.40 -18.89 -7.34
C LEU A 588 21.02 -18.25 -7.20
N GLY A 589 20.27 -18.74 -6.22
CA GLY A 589 19.04 -18.12 -5.74
C GLY A 589 19.30 -17.06 -4.68
N TRP A 590 18.62 -15.92 -4.77
CA TRP A 590 18.58 -14.89 -3.73
C TRP A 590 17.16 -14.66 -3.28
N SER A 591 16.93 -14.64 -1.97
CA SER A 591 15.67 -14.14 -1.44
C SER A 591 15.70 -12.61 -1.39
N LEU A 592 14.62 -11.94 -1.79
CA LEU A 592 14.48 -10.48 -1.69
C LEU A 592 13.16 -10.11 -1.02
N SER A 593 13.23 -9.20 -0.06
CA SER A 593 12.05 -8.68 0.65
C SER A 593 11.20 -7.78 -0.25
N PRO A 594 9.88 -8.00 -0.32
CA PRO A 594 8.95 -7.05 -0.94
C PRO A 594 8.99 -5.65 -0.32
N SER A 595 9.42 -5.52 0.94
CA SER A 595 9.53 -4.20 1.58
C SER A 595 10.55 -3.30 0.88
N LEU A 596 11.65 -3.86 0.35
CA LEU A 596 12.66 -3.11 -0.38
C LEU A 596 12.08 -2.48 -1.65
N TYR A 597 11.21 -3.22 -2.36
CA TYR A 597 10.52 -2.73 -3.56
C TYR A 597 9.69 -1.48 -3.31
N TYR A 598 9.04 -1.38 -2.13
CA TYR A 598 8.18 -0.25 -1.80
C TYR A 598 8.90 0.88 -1.06
N LEU A 599 9.83 0.53 -0.15
CA LEU A 599 10.48 1.47 0.77
C LEU A 599 11.85 1.97 0.31
N ALA A 600 12.48 1.28 -0.64
CA ALA A 600 13.70 1.75 -1.30
C ALA A 600 13.72 1.29 -2.77
N PRO A 601 12.79 1.79 -3.61
CA PRO A 601 12.60 1.26 -4.96
C PRO A 601 13.84 1.40 -5.84
N THR A 602 14.63 2.47 -5.67
CA THR A 602 15.89 2.66 -6.40
C THR A 602 16.92 1.58 -6.07
N VAL A 603 17.00 1.18 -4.80
CA VAL A 603 17.84 0.07 -4.32
C VAL A 603 17.36 -1.26 -4.88
N PHE A 604 16.05 -1.53 -4.84
CA PHE A 604 15.49 -2.75 -5.42
C PHE A 604 15.82 -2.87 -6.92
N ASN A 605 15.73 -1.76 -7.66
CA ASN A 605 16.09 -1.72 -9.08
C ASN A 605 17.57 -2.10 -9.29
N LYS A 606 18.47 -1.65 -8.42
CA LYS A 606 19.89 -1.99 -8.51
C LYS A 606 20.18 -3.48 -8.37
N TYR A 607 19.45 -4.19 -7.52
CA TYR A 607 19.54 -5.65 -7.47
C TYR A 607 19.20 -6.25 -8.85
N TYR A 608 18.04 -5.93 -9.42
CA TYR A 608 17.65 -6.44 -10.75
C TYR A 608 18.61 -6.03 -11.88
N GLU A 609 19.10 -4.79 -11.87
CA GLU A 609 20.07 -4.29 -12.84
C GLU A 609 21.40 -5.06 -12.77
N SER A 610 21.84 -5.45 -11.57
CA SER A 610 23.13 -6.10 -11.31
C SER A 610 23.09 -7.63 -11.29
N ALA A 611 21.90 -8.24 -11.44
CA ALA A 611 21.74 -9.68 -11.53
C ALA A 611 22.63 -10.27 -12.64
N SER A 612 23.44 -11.26 -12.28
CA SER A 612 24.25 -12.02 -13.24
C SER A 612 23.33 -12.79 -14.18
N SER A 613 23.67 -12.81 -15.46
CA SER A 613 22.91 -13.52 -16.50
C SER A 613 23.76 -13.97 -17.68
N GLU A 614 25.08 -14.08 -17.47
CA GLU A 614 26.01 -14.55 -18.50
C GLU A 614 26.04 -16.08 -18.55
N LYS A 615 27.16 -16.72 -18.19
CA LYS A 615 27.29 -18.17 -18.09
C LYS A 615 26.56 -18.74 -16.88
N TYR A 616 26.36 -17.95 -15.84
CA TYR A 616 25.55 -18.33 -14.69
C TYR A 616 24.67 -17.17 -14.26
N SER A 617 23.53 -17.52 -13.67
CA SER A 617 22.46 -16.56 -13.41
C SER A 617 22.15 -16.44 -11.93
N ASP A 618 21.91 -15.20 -11.49
CA ASP A 618 21.17 -14.97 -10.25
C ASP A 618 19.68 -15.10 -10.54
N TYR A 619 18.94 -15.67 -9.60
CA TYR A 619 17.48 -15.72 -9.66
C TYR A 619 16.87 -15.30 -8.32
N TYR A 620 15.96 -14.34 -8.35
CA TYR A 620 15.29 -13.84 -7.15
C TYR A 620 14.01 -14.61 -6.85
N ILE A 621 13.82 -14.90 -5.57
CA ILE A 621 12.60 -15.45 -5.01
C ILE A 621 12.08 -14.52 -3.91
N VAL A 622 10.80 -14.63 -3.59
CA VAL A 622 10.22 -13.92 -2.44
C VAL A 622 10.78 -14.52 -1.16
N SER A 623 11.21 -13.67 -0.23
CA SER A 623 11.74 -14.08 1.07
C SER A 623 10.68 -14.63 2.05
N PRO A 624 11.11 -15.29 3.14
CA PRO A 624 10.23 -15.84 4.16
C PRO A 624 9.31 -14.77 4.79
N SER A 625 7.98 -14.94 4.83
CA SER A 625 7.17 -15.97 4.18
C SER A 625 6.15 -15.31 3.22
N GLY A 626 6.60 -14.30 2.48
CA GLY A 626 5.77 -13.52 1.56
C GLY A 626 6.03 -12.01 1.63
N ASN A 627 4.98 -11.21 1.85
CA ASN A 627 5.06 -9.74 1.98
C ASN A 627 5.98 -9.27 3.12
N GLY A 628 6.23 -10.14 4.09
CA GLY A 628 7.04 -9.95 5.29
C GLY A 628 7.09 -11.25 6.09
N TYR A 629 7.91 -11.32 7.13
CA TYR A 629 8.11 -12.53 7.89
C TYR A 629 6.88 -12.85 8.75
N ILE A 630 6.28 -14.00 8.44
CA ILE A 630 5.15 -14.59 9.15
C ILE A 630 5.37 -16.09 9.29
N TYR A 631 4.67 -16.72 10.25
CA TYR A 631 4.40 -18.15 10.24
C TYR A 631 2.99 -18.37 9.66
N PRO A 632 2.85 -18.77 8.39
CA PRO A 632 1.54 -18.95 7.74
C PRO A 632 0.56 -19.80 8.56
N SER A 633 1.06 -20.86 9.22
CA SER A 633 0.27 -21.76 10.06
C SER A 633 -0.34 -21.09 11.31
N MET A 634 0.22 -19.96 11.74
CA MET A 634 -0.29 -19.17 12.86
C MET A 634 -1.10 -17.95 12.41
N TYR A 635 -1.13 -17.66 11.10
CA TYR A 635 -1.80 -16.50 10.54
C TYR A 635 -3.32 -16.74 10.44
N PRO A 636 -4.19 -15.78 10.84
CA PRO A 636 -5.63 -15.96 10.71
C PRO A 636 -6.05 -16.26 9.27
N GLU A 637 -6.79 -17.36 9.06
CA GLU A 637 -7.11 -17.87 7.72
C GLU A 637 -7.76 -16.82 6.82
N ASN A 638 -8.72 -16.05 7.36
CA ASN A 638 -9.41 -14.99 6.63
C ASN A 638 -8.47 -13.84 6.20
N LYS A 639 -7.40 -13.58 6.96
CA LYS A 639 -6.38 -12.59 6.63
C LYS A 639 -5.33 -13.17 5.68
N LEU A 640 -5.00 -14.45 5.81
CA LEU A 640 -4.00 -15.12 4.96
C LEU A 640 -4.41 -15.08 3.48
N ASN A 641 -5.69 -15.30 3.14
CA ASN A 641 -6.16 -15.17 1.76
C ASN A 641 -5.94 -13.76 1.18
N THR A 642 -6.12 -12.72 2.00
CA THR A 642 -5.88 -11.33 1.57
C THR A 642 -4.38 -11.08 1.41
N TYR A 643 -3.59 -11.62 2.33
CA TYR A 643 -2.14 -11.53 2.32
C TYR A 643 -1.53 -12.17 1.06
N THR A 644 -1.96 -13.37 0.69
CA THR A 644 -1.43 -14.09 -0.49
C THR A 644 -1.90 -13.47 -1.81
N LYS A 645 -3.11 -12.91 -1.87
CA LYS A 645 -3.56 -12.11 -3.04
C LYS A 645 -2.73 -10.85 -3.24
N ARG A 646 -2.41 -10.14 -2.16
CA ARG A 646 -1.50 -8.98 -2.22
C ARG A 646 -0.10 -9.40 -2.68
N LEU A 647 0.38 -10.52 -2.16
CA LEU A 647 1.66 -11.09 -2.56
C LEU A 647 1.67 -11.45 -4.04
N ASN A 648 0.59 -12.05 -4.57
CA ASN A 648 0.43 -12.39 -5.98
C ASN A 648 0.58 -11.16 -6.90
N GLU A 649 -0.02 -10.03 -6.53
CA GLU A 649 0.10 -8.80 -7.32
C GLU A 649 1.51 -8.21 -7.26
N TYR A 650 2.18 -8.28 -6.11
CA TYR A 650 3.59 -7.93 -6.02
C TYR A 650 4.45 -8.84 -6.91
N MET A 651 4.30 -10.16 -6.79
CA MET A 651 5.04 -11.15 -7.57
C MET A 651 4.87 -10.97 -9.08
N LYS A 652 3.67 -10.56 -9.52
CA LYS A 652 3.42 -10.15 -10.91
C LYS A 652 4.24 -8.93 -11.32
N LYS A 653 4.35 -7.92 -10.47
CA LYS A 653 5.10 -6.68 -10.75
C LYS A 653 6.60 -6.90 -10.81
N VAL A 654 7.14 -7.91 -10.11
CA VAL A 654 8.59 -8.13 -10.03
C VAL A 654 9.08 -9.43 -10.67
N ASP A 655 8.17 -10.18 -11.30
CA ASP A 655 8.45 -11.44 -11.98
C ASP A 655 9.13 -12.52 -11.10
N GLN A 656 8.85 -12.49 -9.80
CA GLN A 656 9.23 -13.56 -8.87
C GLN A 656 8.12 -14.60 -8.87
N LYS A 657 8.45 -15.88 -9.11
CA LYS A 657 7.45 -16.96 -9.22
C LYS A 657 7.39 -17.89 -8.01
N TYR A 658 8.39 -17.84 -7.14
CA TYR A 658 8.50 -18.76 -6.01
C TYR A 658 8.62 -17.99 -4.70
N VAL A 659 8.08 -18.58 -3.64
CA VAL A 659 8.11 -18.04 -2.29
C VAL A 659 8.87 -18.99 -1.39
N LEU A 660 9.86 -18.48 -0.67
CA LEU A 660 10.48 -19.19 0.43
C LEU A 660 9.58 -19.06 1.67
N ILE A 661 9.33 -20.16 2.37
CA ILE A 661 8.46 -20.22 3.54
C ILE A 661 9.30 -20.72 4.72
N ILE A 662 9.27 -20.00 5.83
CA ILE A 662 9.65 -20.50 7.15
C ILE A 662 8.37 -20.65 7.97
N ASP A 663 8.16 -21.84 8.53
CA ASP A 663 7.03 -22.13 9.40
C ASP A 663 7.40 -23.24 10.40
N ASP A 664 6.56 -23.45 11.42
CA ASP A 664 6.76 -24.46 12.47
C ASP A 664 5.85 -25.67 12.22
N ASP A 665 6.47 -26.78 11.80
CA ASP A 665 5.80 -28.08 11.60
C ASP A 665 4.51 -27.98 10.74
N ALA A 666 4.64 -27.34 9.58
CA ALA A 666 3.52 -27.07 8.67
C ALA A 666 3.64 -27.75 7.31
N PHE A 667 4.77 -28.41 7.01
CA PHE A 667 5.09 -28.90 5.66
C PHE A 667 3.96 -29.74 5.01
N TYR A 668 3.33 -30.65 5.76
CA TYR A 668 2.26 -31.50 5.23
C TYR A 668 0.87 -30.85 5.20
N LYS A 669 0.71 -29.59 5.63
CA LYS A 669 -0.58 -28.88 5.68
C LYS A 669 -0.95 -28.34 4.30
N THR A 670 -1.25 -29.20 3.33
CA THR A 670 -1.56 -28.79 1.94
C THR A 670 -2.69 -27.76 1.83
N ASN A 671 -3.73 -27.83 2.67
CA ASN A 671 -4.80 -26.82 2.73
C ASN A 671 -4.29 -25.40 3.08
N LEU A 672 -3.16 -25.29 3.79
CA LEU A 672 -2.49 -24.02 4.07
C LEU A 672 -1.76 -23.52 2.81
N TRP A 673 -1.05 -24.42 2.13
CA TRP A 673 -0.34 -24.10 0.89
C TRP A 673 -1.27 -23.75 -0.27
N ASP A 674 -2.49 -24.29 -0.28
CA ASP A 674 -3.51 -23.95 -1.26
C ASP A 674 -3.78 -22.43 -1.28
N LYS A 675 -3.69 -21.75 -0.13
CA LYS A 675 -3.87 -20.30 -0.05
C LYS A 675 -2.80 -19.51 -0.81
N TYR A 676 -1.62 -20.08 -0.99
CA TYR A 676 -0.55 -19.51 -1.81
C TYR A 676 -0.69 -19.99 -3.26
N THR A 677 -0.74 -21.30 -3.48
CA THR A 677 -0.66 -21.92 -4.81
C THR A 677 -1.92 -21.72 -5.66
N GLU A 678 -3.06 -21.33 -5.08
CA GLU A 678 -4.24 -20.91 -5.86
C GLU A 678 -3.99 -19.63 -6.67
N ASN A 679 -2.98 -18.84 -6.29
CA ASN A 679 -2.63 -17.58 -6.95
C ASN A 679 -1.80 -17.82 -8.22
N SER A 680 -2.17 -17.14 -9.31
CA SER A 680 -1.63 -17.42 -10.65
C SER A 680 -0.14 -17.10 -10.84
N ASN A 681 0.43 -16.17 -10.05
CA ASN A 681 1.84 -15.78 -10.15
C ASN A 681 2.75 -16.52 -9.14
N ILE A 682 2.19 -17.44 -8.34
CA ILE A 682 2.94 -18.26 -7.39
C ILE A 682 3.01 -19.67 -7.98
N ASP A 683 4.15 -20.07 -8.55
CA ASP A 683 4.31 -21.34 -9.26
C ASP A 683 4.81 -22.49 -8.36
N GLY A 684 5.21 -22.19 -7.12
CA GLY A 684 5.57 -23.19 -6.12
C GLY A 684 6.21 -22.54 -4.90
N LEU A 685 6.50 -23.37 -3.89
CA LEU A 685 7.03 -22.94 -2.59
C LEU A 685 8.31 -23.70 -2.27
N PHE A 686 9.29 -23.00 -1.70
CA PHE A 686 10.42 -23.63 -0.99
C PHE A 686 10.11 -23.57 0.50
N TYR A 687 10.28 -24.67 1.22
CA TYR A 687 9.88 -24.78 2.62
C TYR A 687 11.07 -25.04 3.54
N LEU A 688 11.12 -24.29 4.64
CA LEU A 688 12.08 -24.39 5.73
C LEU A 688 11.32 -24.62 7.05
N ASP A 689 11.73 -25.62 7.81
CA ASP A 689 11.18 -25.85 9.15
C ASP A 689 11.91 -24.99 10.19
N TYR A 690 11.17 -24.26 11.03
CA TYR A 690 11.77 -23.33 11.99
C TYR A 690 12.73 -24.00 12.97
N LYS A 691 12.44 -25.23 13.41
CA LYS A 691 13.30 -25.95 14.38
C LYS A 691 14.65 -26.32 13.78
N LYS A 692 14.64 -26.72 12.50
CA LYS A 692 15.83 -27.03 11.71
C LYS A 692 15.44 -26.97 10.24
N ASN A 693 16.00 -26.04 9.48
CA ASN A 693 15.52 -25.73 8.13
C ASN A 693 15.36 -26.93 7.18
N ASN A 694 16.20 -27.97 7.30
CA ASN A 694 16.15 -29.18 6.49
C ASN A 694 15.47 -30.41 7.14
N ASN A 695 14.56 -30.20 8.11
CA ASN A 695 13.96 -31.29 8.90
C ASN A 695 13.19 -32.34 8.05
N TYR A 696 12.73 -31.96 6.85
CA TYR A 696 11.94 -32.80 5.95
C TYR A 696 12.76 -33.43 4.81
N ASN A 697 14.09 -33.33 4.85
CA ASN A 697 15.00 -34.09 3.98
C ASN A 697 14.71 -33.99 2.48
N GLY A 698 14.19 -32.85 1.99
CA GLY A 698 13.87 -32.66 0.57
C GLY A 698 12.67 -33.43 0.05
N GLU A 699 11.75 -33.83 0.91
CA GLU A 699 10.41 -34.29 0.49
C GLU A 699 9.67 -33.19 -0.28
N ILE A 700 8.78 -33.62 -1.18
CA ILE A 700 7.93 -32.74 -2.00
C ILE A 700 6.47 -33.07 -1.76
N VAL A 701 5.68 -32.07 -1.36
CA VAL A 701 4.21 -32.15 -1.37
C VAL A 701 3.65 -31.28 -2.49
N TRP A 702 2.43 -31.58 -2.94
CA TRP A 702 1.78 -30.88 -4.04
C TRP A 702 0.54 -30.14 -3.58
N SER A 703 0.34 -28.94 -4.11
CA SER A 703 -0.81 -28.09 -3.81
C SER A 703 -1.18 -27.32 -5.09
N ASN A 704 -2.43 -27.46 -5.56
CA ASN A 704 -2.90 -26.93 -6.85
C ASN A 704 -1.96 -27.23 -8.04
N ASN A 705 -1.44 -28.47 -8.12
CA ASN A 705 -0.45 -28.92 -9.12
C ASN A 705 0.86 -28.11 -9.14
N LYS A 706 1.22 -27.49 -8.01
CA LYS A 706 2.46 -26.75 -7.81
C LYS A 706 3.25 -27.40 -6.68
N PRO A 707 4.58 -27.56 -6.84
CA PRO A 707 5.40 -28.24 -5.84
C PRO A 707 5.65 -27.33 -4.64
N VAL A 708 5.66 -27.95 -3.46
CA VAL A 708 6.15 -27.40 -2.20
C VAL A 708 7.34 -28.25 -1.80
N VAL A 709 8.55 -27.72 -2.00
CA VAL A 709 9.81 -28.45 -1.87
C VAL A 709 10.47 -28.10 -0.55
N SER A 710 10.63 -29.09 0.32
CA SER A 710 11.37 -28.87 1.58
C SER A 710 12.87 -28.77 1.33
N CYS A 711 13.57 -28.03 2.20
CA CYS A 711 15.01 -28.01 2.19
C CYS A 711 15.58 -29.39 2.55
N ARG A 712 16.60 -29.82 1.82
CA ARG A 712 17.25 -31.12 2.03
C ARG A 712 18.56 -30.99 2.79
N ASP A 713 19.38 -30.03 2.40
CA ASP A 713 20.69 -29.79 3.01
C ASP A 713 20.90 -28.32 3.34
N LEU A 714 21.86 -28.06 4.20
CA LEU A 714 22.27 -26.74 4.61
C LEU A 714 23.73 -26.52 4.23
N LEU A 715 24.07 -25.24 4.02
CA LEU A 715 25.44 -24.78 4.20
C LEU A 715 25.40 -23.79 5.36
N TRP A 716 25.63 -24.31 6.57
CA TRP A 716 25.41 -23.59 7.83
C TRP A 716 26.39 -24.08 8.90
N GLY A 717 27.27 -23.19 9.35
CA GLY A 717 28.26 -23.47 10.38
C GLY A 717 27.64 -23.99 11.69
N GLY A 718 28.11 -25.14 12.15
CA GLY A 718 27.60 -25.81 13.35
C GLY A 718 26.42 -26.75 13.10
N LEU A 719 25.83 -26.77 11.89
CA LEU A 719 24.77 -27.70 11.50
C LEU A 719 25.21 -28.63 10.36
N GLU A 720 25.71 -28.06 9.26
CA GLU A 720 26.23 -28.77 8.09
C GLU A 720 27.27 -27.89 7.39
N ASP A 721 28.54 -28.31 7.44
CA ASP A 721 29.64 -27.57 6.83
C ASP A 721 29.85 -27.96 5.35
N ALA A 722 30.77 -27.24 4.68
CA ALA A 722 31.06 -27.42 3.27
C ALA A 722 31.46 -28.86 2.91
N ASN A 723 32.30 -29.51 3.72
CA ASN A 723 32.76 -30.87 3.43
C ASN A 723 31.62 -31.87 3.62
N GLN A 724 30.87 -31.72 4.70
CA GLN A 724 29.70 -32.56 4.97
C GLN A 724 28.66 -32.44 3.86
N LEU A 725 28.38 -31.23 3.37
CA LEU A 725 27.47 -31.00 2.26
C LEU A 725 27.94 -31.68 0.96
N ILE A 726 29.23 -31.53 0.62
CA ILE A 726 29.83 -32.17 -0.56
C ILE A 726 29.70 -33.69 -0.46
N ASP A 727 30.02 -34.27 0.70
CA ASP A 727 29.92 -35.70 0.96
C ASP A 727 28.47 -36.21 0.89
N ASN A 728 27.52 -35.45 1.45
CA ASN A 728 26.10 -35.77 1.40
C ASN A 728 25.59 -35.83 -0.05
N ILE A 729 25.87 -34.81 -0.86
CA ILE A 729 25.44 -34.77 -2.28
C ILE A 729 26.11 -35.88 -3.09
N ASN A 730 27.43 -36.07 -2.94
CA ASN A 730 28.16 -37.10 -3.67
C ASN A 730 27.72 -38.52 -3.29
N SER A 731 27.47 -38.79 -2.01
CA SER A 731 27.00 -40.10 -1.55
C SER A 731 25.64 -40.47 -2.13
N ARG A 732 24.73 -39.51 -2.31
CA ARG A 732 23.43 -39.72 -2.99
C ARG A 732 23.60 -40.16 -4.44
N THR A 733 24.56 -39.58 -5.17
CA THR A 733 24.87 -40.03 -6.54
C THR A 733 25.44 -41.45 -6.61
N ASN A 734 26.11 -41.91 -5.54
CA ASN A 734 26.65 -43.28 -5.42
C ASN A 734 25.57 -44.32 -5.13
N VAL A 735 24.47 -43.94 -4.48
CA VAL A 735 23.31 -44.82 -4.24
C VAL A 735 22.19 -44.63 -5.29
N ASN A 736 22.52 -44.07 -6.45
CA ASN A 736 21.64 -43.87 -7.61
C ASN A 736 20.42 -42.96 -7.38
N PHE A 737 20.54 -41.93 -6.52
CA PHE A 737 19.55 -40.84 -6.44
C PHE A 737 19.77 -39.86 -7.60
N ILE A 738 19.58 -40.34 -8.83
CA ILE A 738 19.83 -39.65 -10.09
C ILE A 738 18.69 -39.83 -11.10
N ASP A 739 17.62 -40.51 -10.69
CA ASP A 739 16.40 -40.69 -11.48
C ASP A 739 15.53 -39.44 -11.33
N ILE A 740 15.56 -38.57 -12.33
CA ILE A 740 14.90 -37.27 -12.32
C ILE A 740 13.36 -37.36 -12.21
N THR A 741 12.79 -38.57 -12.32
CA THR A 741 11.35 -38.78 -12.09
C THR A 741 11.00 -38.97 -10.61
N LYS A 742 12.00 -38.92 -9.72
CA LYS A 742 11.87 -39.11 -8.28
C LYS A 742 12.40 -37.91 -7.51
N GLU A 743 11.77 -37.63 -6.37
CA GLU A 743 12.16 -36.55 -5.46
C GLU A 743 13.57 -36.72 -4.87
N ASP A 744 14.09 -37.95 -4.83
CA ASP A 744 15.43 -38.24 -4.33
C ASP A 744 16.55 -37.66 -5.21
N ALA A 745 16.30 -37.38 -6.50
CA ALA A 745 17.26 -36.77 -7.43
C ALA A 745 17.41 -35.25 -7.30
N TYR A 746 16.71 -34.62 -6.36
CA TYR A 746 16.67 -33.15 -6.20
C TYR A 746 17.11 -32.73 -4.80
N THR A 747 18.04 -31.77 -4.72
CA THR A 747 18.51 -31.18 -3.47
C THR A 747 18.39 -29.66 -3.51
N PHE A 748 17.49 -29.12 -2.69
CA PHE A 748 17.48 -27.71 -2.33
C PHE A 748 18.41 -27.50 -1.12
N VAL A 749 19.47 -26.72 -1.32
CA VAL A 749 20.43 -26.30 -0.28
C VAL A 749 20.14 -24.87 0.18
N TYR A 750 19.94 -24.69 1.48
CA TYR A 750 19.79 -23.36 2.07
C TYR A 750 21.12 -22.85 2.66
N LEU A 751 21.59 -21.70 2.18
CA LEU A 751 22.88 -21.13 2.50
C LEU A 751 22.75 -20.04 3.56
N HIS A 752 23.32 -20.28 4.75
CA HIS A 752 23.28 -19.33 5.85
C HIS A 752 24.35 -18.24 5.73
N VAL A 753 23.91 -17.00 5.52
CA VAL A 753 24.77 -15.83 5.24
C VAL A 753 25.72 -15.48 6.39
N TRP A 754 25.33 -15.74 7.64
CA TRP A 754 26.12 -15.30 8.81
C TRP A 754 27.28 -16.24 9.15
N SER A 755 27.27 -17.47 8.61
CA SER A 755 28.36 -18.44 8.80
C SER A 755 29.14 -18.75 7.53
N ASN A 756 28.76 -18.18 6.38
CA ASN A 756 29.37 -18.50 5.09
C ASN A 756 29.50 -17.26 4.20
N ASP A 757 30.36 -17.38 3.19
CA ASP A 757 30.57 -16.37 2.16
C ASP A 757 30.63 -17.01 0.76
N MET A 758 30.79 -16.18 -0.25
CA MET A 758 30.90 -16.62 -1.65
C MET A 758 32.19 -17.39 -1.96
N ASN A 759 33.23 -17.31 -1.13
CA ASN A 759 34.44 -18.11 -1.34
C ASN A 759 34.15 -19.56 -0.97
N ILE A 760 33.55 -19.79 0.21
CA ILE A 760 33.14 -21.13 0.64
C ILE A 760 32.15 -21.74 -0.36
N LEU A 761 31.17 -20.96 -0.82
CA LEU A 761 30.23 -21.46 -1.83
C LEU A 761 30.93 -21.79 -3.16
N GLN A 762 31.86 -20.96 -3.62
CA GLN A 762 32.64 -21.21 -4.83
C GLN A 762 33.42 -22.54 -4.72
N ASP A 763 34.03 -22.81 -3.58
CA ASP A 763 34.77 -24.05 -3.33
C ASP A 763 33.84 -25.26 -3.34
N VAL A 764 32.68 -25.18 -2.66
CA VAL A 764 31.65 -26.23 -2.70
C VAL A 764 31.20 -26.51 -4.12
N VAL A 765 30.89 -25.47 -4.90
CA VAL A 765 30.44 -25.61 -6.29
C VAL A 765 31.55 -26.23 -7.16
N ASN A 766 32.80 -25.83 -6.97
CA ASN A 766 33.94 -26.40 -7.70
C ASN A 766 34.11 -27.90 -7.42
N GLU A 767 34.02 -28.32 -6.16
CA GLU A 767 34.12 -29.73 -5.79
C GLU A 767 32.92 -30.55 -6.32
N LEU A 768 31.70 -30.04 -6.21
CA LEU A 768 30.50 -30.71 -6.74
C LEU A 768 30.56 -30.86 -8.26
N ASN A 769 31.07 -29.86 -8.98
CA ASN A 769 31.23 -29.91 -10.45
C ASN A 769 32.24 -30.96 -10.92
N LYS A 770 33.10 -31.49 -10.06
CA LYS A 770 33.97 -32.63 -10.41
C LYS A 770 33.17 -33.93 -10.57
N ASN A 771 31.98 -34.02 -9.98
CA ASN A 771 31.10 -35.17 -10.13
C ASN A 771 30.24 -35.01 -11.40
N PRO A 772 30.44 -35.84 -12.45
CA PRO A 772 29.71 -35.70 -13.71
C PRO A 772 28.22 -35.99 -13.58
N LYS A 773 27.75 -36.52 -12.44
CA LYS A 773 26.33 -36.78 -12.14
C LYS A 773 25.65 -35.66 -11.38
N VAL A 774 26.32 -34.55 -11.03
CA VAL A 774 25.69 -33.42 -10.30
C VAL A 774 25.47 -32.24 -11.25
N ARG A 775 24.29 -31.62 -11.18
CA ARG A 775 23.95 -30.41 -11.94
C ARG A 775 23.45 -29.33 -11.00
N ILE A 776 24.18 -28.22 -10.95
CA ILE A 776 23.78 -27.04 -10.18
C ILE A 776 22.99 -26.13 -11.11
N VAL A 777 21.81 -25.72 -10.68
CA VAL A 777 20.87 -24.91 -11.47
C VAL A 777 20.20 -23.84 -10.61
N THR A 778 19.68 -22.80 -11.25
CA THR A 778 18.87 -21.78 -10.58
C THR A 778 17.57 -22.36 -10.00
N PRO A 779 17.01 -21.74 -8.95
CA PRO A 779 15.75 -22.18 -8.34
C PRO A 779 14.59 -22.37 -9.30
N ASP A 780 14.50 -21.57 -10.37
CA ASP A 780 13.42 -21.69 -11.34
C ASP A 780 13.56 -22.88 -12.27
N ILE A 781 14.78 -23.18 -12.73
CA ILE A 781 15.07 -24.38 -13.50
C ILE A 781 14.83 -25.61 -12.62
N PHE A 782 15.28 -25.57 -11.37
CA PHE A 782 15.05 -26.64 -10.39
C PHE A 782 13.56 -26.95 -10.22
N MET A 783 12.72 -25.95 -10.02
CA MET A 783 11.27 -26.11 -9.85
C MET A 783 10.57 -26.55 -11.15
N LYS A 784 11.00 -26.04 -12.31
CA LYS A 784 10.49 -26.49 -13.62
C LYS A 784 10.81 -27.98 -13.86
N LEU A 785 12.05 -28.40 -13.57
CA LEU A 785 12.45 -29.81 -13.70
C LEU A 785 11.62 -30.73 -12.79
N ILE A 786 11.35 -30.33 -11.54
CA ILE A 786 10.45 -31.07 -10.64
C ILE A 786 9.05 -31.17 -11.25
N LYS A 787 8.50 -30.05 -11.71
CA LYS A 787 7.15 -29.99 -12.28
C LYS A 787 6.99 -30.84 -13.54
N ASP A 788 8.01 -30.88 -14.38
CA ASP A 788 7.96 -31.55 -15.67
C ASP A 788 8.25 -33.07 -15.57
N ASN A 789 8.97 -33.51 -14.53
CA ASN A 789 9.45 -34.90 -14.43
C ASN A 789 8.82 -35.71 -13.28
N ILE A 790 8.34 -35.06 -12.21
CA ILE A 790 7.71 -35.73 -11.07
C ILE A 790 6.19 -35.58 -11.17
N ASN A 791 5.48 -36.71 -11.24
CA ASN A 791 4.02 -36.70 -11.20
C ASN A 791 3.51 -36.40 -9.77
N PRO A 792 2.50 -35.52 -9.61
CA PRO A 792 1.81 -35.35 -8.33
C PRO A 792 1.24 -36.69 -7.84
N LYS A 793 1.52 -37.05 -6.58
CA LYS A 793 1.01 -38.28 -5.94
C LYS A 793 -0.47 -38.14 -5.55
#